data_AF-A0A3D1F2Z7-F1
#
_entry.id   AF-A0A3D1F2Z7-F1
#
_cell.length_a   1.000
_cell.length_b   1.000
_cell.length_c   1.000
_cell.angle_alpha   90.00
_cell.angle_beta   90.00
_cell.angle_gamma   90.00
#
_symmetry.space_group_name_H-M   'P 1'
#
loop_
_entity.id
_entity.type
_entity.pdbx_description
1 polymer ?
#
loop_
_entity_poly.entity_id
_entity_poly.type
_entity_poly.pdbx_seq_one_letter_code
_entity_poly.pdbx_strand_id
1 'polypeptide(L)'
;MGVSSLNAQSVEVIPRQMADAVSDLDQWTYVDGGLPQLVTTDANVPHVPYMSINNSLVMAELDRTVSRSFELTVRLRHTTYQRGLWIGVFDETGKQGYGAHWDSSSSTAYSGQGYVNIRKFDLASEIATWNQSSSVISSNSGSGHLVTDTQFALVSLQWDADTNQLTMRVDGQIKVQCTDTSFDNFSRIYLKANGPCYFDDITFKSGYEPALRCTIPRLIEDDLADLSQWESVDGAAPQLISTDAQVPHVPYMKLNNTLVETGMNFPLQQNVQLTVRLRHTTYQRGLWIGIFDESGKQGYAAHWDSSSSTAYGGQGYVNIRKFDLASEIDYWNQSSSIISSNSGSGHLVTDSRFALMQLNWEYKTGKLTLSIDGQVKVTCTDTDFASFSRVYLKGNGDCYFDDVSLTTGRDSDCITVHEMFNQGGLSHDYTVGTMPLTSPWTVSNGSVEQIVDGDQRIVRFTGDKSRAWMPLPDQGSVEDYSQVVVGFDIQRTNSSGNGGGVFLVDDNGQGVGFFVELAADGYNRTTLKCVKTYDNAQNFSILAYKSWNGVTGTDMHHVSFTWDRSTGDVSAIVDKQAPQTIGTGLFSEDINQASRLMMFNQYSNTIRMDNLTVIRIPTDHVNVLDYGVVADGHTTSPTDNASTIDDAIDEAESLGLPLYVPAGVYAYDNKLTFNGIDVIGAGATTVMSSTDDTSSVLQITGTSPSIVGINMQGVGYQRYSYPESNGIWAYQAADYIISACQVHDTGGAGIFAHNNNVDGTICGNYVDSSLADAIHITGTSRYIQANGNQVYNPGDDQIAVVSYGTTSTCHHVEAFCNDLHRQHWGRGMTVVGGYNVTYARNEIIKAISAGIYVASESSYKTDQWSDIIIADNVLRDTGWALGDDDPNTSTTHPAIMFYARTDYPGVNALITNNRIYKTFHRGVVIGNQTFDVVLKDNYFENVGNTGIYTVGTTDAQILDNTFNGTDSYSMYIDSATTGNMIISGNQLTDINSNNVSYVDVINIRSGSQLTTIEISDNNYENPAGYVIERYIENHLPAAQSTLINNTTSTSEPIWQQP
;
A
#
# COMPACT_ATOMS: atom_id res chain seq x y z
N MET A 1 9.08 -52.83 -3.05
CA MET A 1 9.60 -52.97 -1.67
C MET A 1 10.71 -51.95 -1.53
N GLY A 2 10.67 -50.97 -0.63
CA GLY A 2 9.59 -50.57 0.30
C GLY A 2 8.99 -49.21 -0.06
N VAL A 3 7.96 -48.80 0.68
CA VAL A 3 7.32 -47.48 0.61
C VAL A 3 7.94 -46.61 1.70
N SER A 4 8.23 -45.34 1.41
CA SER A 4 8.51 -44.30 2.40
C SER A 4 7.52 -43.16 2.20
N SER A 5 6.94 -42.69 3.31
CA SER A 5 5.80 -41.78 3.35
C SER A 5 6.18 -40.33 3.06
N LEU A 6 5.28 -39.63 2.34
CA LEU A 6 5.25 -38.18 2.22
C LEU A 6 4.85 -37.54 3.56
N ASN A 7 5.51 -36.45 3.93
CA ASN A 7 4.96 -35.43 4.82
C ASN A 7 4.82 -34.16 4.00
N ALA A 8 3.64 -33.53 4.01
CA ALA A 8 3.48 -32.19 3.47
C ALA A 8 4.20 -31.18 4.38
N GLN A 9 5.03 -30.30 3.81
CA GLN A 9 5.58 -29.15 4.52
C GLN A 9 4.75 -27.91 4.21
N SER A 10 4.52 -27.09 5.25
CA SER A 10 3.85 -25.80 5.15
C SER A 10 4.70 -24.80 4.36
N VAL A 11 4.07 -24.10 3.42
CA VAL A 11 4.72 -23.07 2.59
C VAL A 11 4.77 -21.75 3.37
N GLU A 12 5.97 -21.20 3.55
CA GLU A 12 6.18 -19.89 4.17
C GLU A 12 6.64 -18.86 3.13
N VAL A 13 6.14 -17.63 3.28
CA VAL A 13 6.30 -16.51 2.31
C VAL A 13 7.00 -15.32 3.00
N ILE A 14 7.46 -14.33 2.20
CA ILE A 14 8.10 -13.02 2.51
C ILE A 14 9.63 -13.01 2.26
N PRO A 15 10.22 -11.92 1.70
CA PRO A 15 11.67 -11.76 1.53
C PRO A 15 12.43 -11.91 2.85
N ARG A 16 13.19 -12.98 2.96
CA ARG A 16 14.01 -13.27 4.13
C ARG A 16 15.45 -13.41 3.69
N GLN A 17 16.34 -12.68 4.34
CA GLN A 17 17.79 -12.94 4.24
C GLN A 17 18.21 -14.14 5.09
N MET A 18 17.40 -14.50 6.08
CA MET A 18 17.46 -15.79 6.75
C MET A 18 16.04 -16.19 7.17
N ALA A 19 15.68 -17.43 6.89
CA ALA A 19 14.39 -18.03 7.20
C ALA A 19 14.62 -19.43 7.76
N ASP A 20 14.26 -19.67 9.02
CA ASP A 20 14.34 -21.01 9.59
C ASP A 20 13.22 -21.25 10.62
N ALA A 21 12.22 -22.05 10.22
CA ALA A 21 11.24 -22.71 11.10
C ALA A 21 11.87 -23.88 11.90
N VAL A 22 13.19 -23.83 12.07
CA VAL A 22 14.08 -24.78 12.73
C VAL A 22 13.81 -26.24 12.38
N SER A 23 13.55 -26.50 11.10
CA SER A 23 13.34 -27.86 10.59
C SER A 23 14.65 -28.55 10.20
N ASP A 24 15.71 -27.76 9.97
CA ASP A 24 17.07 -28.22 9.66
C ASP A 24 18.09 -27.55 10.59
N LEU A 25 18.90 -28.35 11.29
CA LEU A 25 19.93 -27.83 12.19
C LEU A 25 21.27 -27.58 11.49
N ASP A 26 21.45 -28.04 10.24
CA ASP A 26 22.74 -27.92 9.54
C ASP A 26 23.07 -26.46 9.16
N GLN A 27 22.09 -25.55 9.19
CA GLN A 27 22.30 -24.10 9.05
C GLN A 27 22.97 -23.46 10.29
N TRP A 28 22.95 -24.14 11.45
CA TRP A 28 23.42 -23.58 12.71
C TRP A 28 24.79 -24.14 13.11
N THR A 29 25.82 -23.30 12.99
CA THR A 29 27.16 -23.60 13.49
C THR A 29 27.16 -23.58 15.03
N TYR A 30 27.47 -24.72 15.64
CA TYR A 30 27.72 -24.81 17.08
C TYR A 30 28.98 -24.01 17.48
N VAL A 31 28.85 -23.18 18.53
CA VAL A 31 29.95 -22.34 19.03
C VAL A 31 30.46 -22.84 20.40
N ASP A 32 29.57 -23.01 21.37
CA ASP A 32 29.94 -23.43 22.75
C ASP A 32 28.76 -24.14 23.46
N GLY A 33 29.08 -24.99 24.45
CA GLY A 33 28.12 -25.64 25.33
C GLY A 33 27.55 -26.99 24.87
N GLY A 34 26.23 -27.18 24.97
CA GLY A 34 25.53 -28.33 24.41
C GLY A 34 25.25 -28.19 22.90
N LEU A 35 25.06 -29.30 22.18
CA LEU A 35 24.56 -29.23 20.79
C LEU A 35 23.09 -28.80 20.77
N PRO A 36 22.63 -28.00 19.79
CA PRO A 36 21.20 -27.78 19.55
C PRO A 36 20.52 -29.13 19.27
N GLN A 37 19.25 -29.27 19.65
CA GLN A 37 18.47 -30.49 19.47
C GLN A 37 17.12 -30.17 18.82
N LEU A 38 16.73 -30.95 17.82
CA LEU A 38 15.43 -30.83 17.15
C LEU A 38 14.36 -31.50 18.02
N VAL A 39 13.35 -30.74 18.45
CA VAL A 39 12.23 -31.28 19.21
C VAL A 39 11.07 -31.56 18.25
N THR A 40 10.91 -32.83 17.88
CA THR A 40 9.87 -33.28 16.95
C THR A 40 8.56 -33.68 17.64
N THR A 41 8.52 -33.71 18.97
CA THR A 41 7.32 -33.99 19.77
C THR A 41 7.38 -33.28 21.14
N ASP A 42 6.38 -32.46 21.45
CA ASP A 42 6.05 -31.98 22.80
C ASP A 42 4.52 -32.03 22.96
N ALA A 43 4.02 -32.59 24.06
CA ALA A 43 2.59 -32.64 24.34
C ALA A 43 2.00 -31.28 24.75
N ASN A 44 2.85 -30.29 25.02
CA ASN A 44 2.47 -28.96 25.50
C ASN A 44 2.59 -27.86 24.42
N VAL A 45 3.12 -28.18 23.24
CA VAL A 45 3.31 -27.24 22.12
C VAL A 45 2.70 -27.86 20.87
N PRO A 46 1.64 -27.27 20.28
CA PRO A 46 0.91 -27.88 19.17
C PRO A 46 1.66 -27.79 17.83
N HIS A 47 2.62 -26.85 17.69
CA HIS A 47 3.53 -26.76 16.55
C HIS A 47 4.86 -27.43 16.89
N VAL A 48 5.24 -28.45 16.11
CA VAL A 48 6.55 -29.10 16.10
C VAL A 48 6.91 -29.37 14.63
N PRO A 49 8.19 -29.32 14.24
CA PRO A 49 9.39 -29.24 15.09
C PRO A 49 9.70 -27.83 15.61
N TYR A 50 10.65 -27.73 16.56
CA TYR A 50 11.32 -26.48 16.97
C TYR A 50 12.71 -26.76 17.56
N MET A 51 13.57 -25.74 17.72
CA MET A 51 14.90 -25.90 18.34
C MET A 51 14.83 -25.99 19.86
N SER A 52 15.66 -26.84 20.46
CA SER A 52 16.03 -26.76 21.87
C SER A 52 17.53 -26.50 22.02
N ILE A 53 17.86 -25.41 22.72
CA ILE A 53 19.23 -25.05 23.09
C ILE A 53 19.33 -25.14 24.61
N ASN A 54 20.37 -25.81 25.13
CA ASN A 54 20.54 -26.03 26.57
C ASN A 54 21.99 -25.78 27.00
N ASN A 55 22.22 -24.66 27.71
CA ASN A 55 23.56 -24.20 28.11
C ASN A 55 24.50 -24.15 26.91
N SER A 56 24.11 -23.36 25.90
CA SER A 56 24.70 -23.43 24.56
C SER A 56 24.56 -22.11 23.80
N LEU A 57 25.44 -21.95 22.82
CA LEU A 57 25.52 -20.87 21.87
C LEU A 57 25.68 -21.46 20.46
N VAL A 58 24.83 -21.03 19.53
CA VAL A 58 24.91 -21.35 18.10
C VAL A 58 24.91 -20.06 17.27
N MET A 59 25.42 -20.16 16.05
CA MET A 59 25.57 -19.04 15.11
C MET A 59 25.13 -19.46 13.70
N ALA A 60 24.46 -18.57 12.99
CA ALA A 60 24.25 -18.65 11.56
C ALA A 60 24.86 -17.43 10.87
N GLU A 61 25.53 -17.65 9.74
CA GLU A 61 25.98 -16.56 8.87
C GLU A 61 24.77 -16.06 8.06
N LEU A 62 24.65 -14.74 7.88
CA LEU A 62 23.75 -14.16 6.90
C LEU A 62 24.36 -14.34 5.50
N ASP A 63 23.50 -14.40 4.46
CA ASP A 63 23.95 -14.49 3.06
C ASP A 63 24.87 -13.33 2.63
N ARG A 64 24.89 -12.23 3.41
CA ARG A 64 25.73 -11.03 3.22
C ARG A 64 25.76 -10.16 4.47
N THR A 65 26.72 -9.23 4.50
CA THR A 65 26.71 -8.10 5.43
C THR A 65 25.54 -7.15 5.14
N VAL A 66 24.97 -6.59 6.21
CA VAL A 66 23.79 -5.72 6.23
C VAL A 66 24.17 -4.42 6.91
N SER A 67 24.08 -3.31 6.19
CA SER A 67 24.44 -1.96 6.66
C SER A 67 23.26 -0.99 6.76
N ARG A 68 22.04 -1.51 6.63
CA ARG A 68 20.77 -0.78 6.63
C ARG A 68 19.81 -1.35 7.68
N SER A 69 18.68 -0.67 7.86
CA SER A 69 17.65 -1.05 8.83
C SER A 69 17.31 -2.54 8.77
N PHE A 70 17.17 -3.20 9.93
CA PHE A 70 16.87 -4.62 10.00
C PHE A 70 15.75 -4.95 10.99
N GLU A 71 15.14 -6.11 10.80
CA GLU A 71 14.30 -6.78 11.80
C GLU A 71 14.74 -8.24 11.94
N LEU A 72 15.13 -8.64 13.16
CA LEU A 72 15.27 -10.03 13.58
C LEU A 72 14.04 -10.40 14.41
N THR A 73 13.22 -11.35 13.95
CA THR A 73 12.05 -11.86 14.67
C THR A 73 12.19 -13.35 14.94
N VAL A 74 11.85 -13.77 16.16
CA VAL A 74 11.98 -15.16 16.63
C VAL A 74 10.82 -15.50 17.57
N ARG A 75 10.15 -16.64 17.35
CA ARG A 75 9.31 -17.25 18.40
C ARG A 75 10.23 -17.90 19.42
N LEU A 76 10.13 -17.50 20.69
CA LEU A 76 10.98 -18.04 21.74
C LEU A 76 10.22 -18.39 23.01
N ARG A 77 10.67 -19.43 23.71
CA ARG A 77 10.11 -19.88 24.98
C ARG A 77 11.18 -20.07 26.03
N HIS A 78 11.04 -19.32 27.11
CA HIS A 78 11.81 -19.47 28.33
C HIS A 78 11.19 -20.58 29.19
N THR A 79 11.98 -21.37 29.95
CA THR A 79 11.41 -22.51 30.71
C THR A 79 11.88 -22.68 32.16
N THR A 80 13.11 -22.25 32.51
CA THR A 80 13.65 -22.47 33.87
C THR A 80 14.09 -21.18 34.56
N TYR A 81 14.45 -21.27 35.84
CA TYR A 81 15.07 -20.19 36.59
C TYR A 81 16.52 -20.00 36.12
N GLN A 82 16.81 -19.04 35.24
CA GLN A 82 18.16 -18.93 34.68
C GLN A 82 18.57 -17.52 34.23
N ARG A 83 19.88 -17.33 34.02
CA ARG A 83 20.47 -16.05 33.57
C ARG A 83 20.51 -15.97 32.05
N GLY A 84 19.57 -15.21 31.49
CA GLY A 84 19.59 -14.71 30.13
C GLY A 84 19.41 -15.76 29.04
N LEU A 85 18.24 -15.72 28.41
CA LEU A 85 18.00 -16.11 27.02
C LEU A 85 18.31 -14.89 26.16
N TRP A 86 19.04 -15.02 25.05
CA TRP A 86 19.17 -13.90 24.09
C TRP A 86 19.34 -14.36 22.65
N ILE A 87 18.88 -13.49 21.75
CA ILE A 87 19.09 -13.55 20.29
C ILE A 87 19.79 -12.24 19.90
N GLY A 88 20.66 -12.25 18.89
CA GLY A 88 21.34 -11.04 18.48
C GLY A 88 22.00 -11.10 17.11
N VAL A 89 22.26 -9.93 16.56
CA VAL A 89 22.82 -9.70 15.22
C VAL A 89 24.18 -9.03 15.36
N PHE A 90 25.18 -9.54 14.64
CA PHE A 90 26.60 -9.25 14.84
C PHE A 90 27.35 -9.02 13.53
N ASP A 91 28.47 -8.31 13.60
CA ASP A 91 29.45 -8.14 12.53
C ASP A 91 30.07 -9.47 12.05
N GLU A 92 30.75 -9.45 10.90
CA GLU A 92 31.50 -10.60 10.36
C GLU A 92 32.54 -11.18 11.32
N THR A 93 33.02 -10.40 12.31
CA THR A 93 34.00 -10.88 13.28
C THR A 93 33.38 -11.44 14.56
N GLY A 94 32.04 -11.42 14.69
CA GLY A 94 31.31 -11.89 15.85
C GLY A 94 31.70 -11.19 17.16
N LYS A 95 32.12 -9.91 17.09
CA LYS A 95 32.58 -9.09 18.24
C LYS A 95 31.62 -7.98 18.59
N GLN A 96 30.96 -7.42 17.59
CA GLN A 96 30.21 -6.19 17.67
C GLN A 96 28.78 -6.46 17.20
N GLY A 97 27.80 -6.11 18.02
CA GLY A 97 26.41 -6.46 17.73
C GLY A 97 25.41 -6.09 18.81
N TYR A 98 24.14 -6.20 18.45
CA TYR A 98 23.00 -5.92 19.32
C TYR A 98 22.23 -7.20 19.59
N GLY A 99 21.68 -7.34 20.80
CA GLY A 99 20.88 -8.51 21.17
C GLY A 99 19.67 -8.20 22.03
N ALA A 100 18.55 -8.85 21.72
CA ALA A 100 17.34 -8.87 22.52
C ALA A 100 17.48 -9.96 23.59
N HIS A 101 17.32 -9.58 24.86
CA HIS A 101 17.66 -10.42 26.00
C HIS A 101 16.49 -10.53 26.99
N TRP A 102 16.09 -11.76 27.33
CA TRP A 102 15.08 -12.07 28.35
C TRP A 102 15.73 -12.79 29.54
N ASP A 103 15.60 -12.22 30.74
CA ASP A 103 16.15 -12.76 31.98
C ASP A 103 15.05 -13.26 32.94
N SER A 104 15.34 -14.31 33.69
CA SER A 104 14.49 -14.84 34.76
C SER A 104 15.25 -15.11 36.06
N SER A 105 16.49 -14.66 36.18
CA SER A 105 17.43 -15.08 37.23
C SER A 105 17.18 -14.54 38.65
N SER A 106 16.00 -13.96 38.91
CA SER A 106 15.52 -13.64 40.26
C SER A 106 14.21 -14.37 40.53
N SER A 107 13.90 -14.72 41.79
CA SER A 107 12.72 -15.54 42.09
C SER A 107 11.42 -14.90 41.64
N THR A 108 11.33 -13.57 41.76
CA THR A 108 10.20 -12.76 41.30
C THR A 108 10.12 -12.66 39.78
N ALA A 109 11.26 -12.66 39.09
CA ALA A 109 11.33 -12.66 37.63
C ALA A 109 10.84 -14.01 37.07
N TYR A 110 11.33 -15.13 37.62
CA TYR A 110 10.90 -16.48 37.24
C TYR A 110 9.45 -16.80 37.60
N SER A 111 8.95 -16.35 38.76
CA SER A 111 7.53 -16.50 39.13
C SER A 111 6.63 -15.44 38.47
N GLY A 112 7.14 -14.68 37.52
CA GLY A 112 6.47 -13.58 36.83
C GLY A 112 6.88 -13.57 35.35
N GLN A 113 6.98 -12.39 34.76
CA GLN A 113 7.25 -12.22 33.33
C GLN A 113 8.74 -12.16 32.94
N GLY A 114 9.65 -12.39 33.89
CA GLY A 114 11.07 -12.06 33.68
C GLY A 114 11.28 -10.56 33.46
N TYR A 115 12.39 -10.20 32.81
CA TYR A 115 12.55 -8.88 32.21
C TYR A 115 13.27 -8.95 30.86
N VAL A 116 12.85 -8.09 29.93
CA VAL A 116 13.44 -7.91 28.61
C VAL A 116 14.23 -6.60 28.52
N ASN A 117 15.33 -6.63 27.78
CA ASN A 117 16.15 -5.46 27.44
C ASN A 117 16.96 -5.67 26.14
N ILE A 118 17.40 -4.56 25.56
CA ILE A 118 18.36 -4.53 24.45
C ILE A 118 19.77 -4.42 25.04
N ARG A 119 20.66 -5.25 24.51
CA ARG A 119 22.06 -5.33 24.90
C ARG A 119 22.98 -5.00 23.74
N LYS A 120 24.11 -4.42 24.09
CA LYS A 120 25.24 -4.15 23.22
C LYS A 120 26.41 -5.07 23.57
N PHE A 121 27.00 -5.65 22.55
CA PHE A 121 28.21 -6.44 22.64
C PHE A 121 29.29 -5.65 21.89
N ASP A 122 30.32 -5.20 22.61
CA ASP A 122 31.50 -4.54 22.04
C ASP A 122 32.72 -5.25 22.63
N LEU A 123 33.26 -6.21 21.88
CA LEU A 123 34.13 -7.26 22.43
C LEU A 123 35.54 -7.20 21.85
N ALA A 124 36.53 -7.39 22.70
CA ALA A 124 37.94 -7.50 22.28
C ALA A 124 38.24 -8.80 21.48
N SER A 125 37.34 -9.79 21.52
CA SER A 125 37.45 -11.08 20.83
C SER A 125 36.07 -11.56 20.42
N GLU A 126 36.00 -12.36 19.35
CA GLU A 126 34.79 -13.03 18.88
C GLU A 126 34.05 -13.75 20.02
N ILE A 127 32.72 -13.85 19.95
CA ILE A 127 31.94 -14.65 20.89
C ILE A 127 32.30 -16.13 20.74
N ALA A 128 33.19 -16.59 21.61
CA ALA A 128 33.60 -17.99 21.70
C ALA A 128 33.00 -18.72 22.93
N THR A 129 32.16 -18.05 23.74
CA THR A 129 31.50 -18.70 24.90
C THR A 129 30.08 -18.20 25.12
N TRP A 130 29.19 -19.06 25.62
CA TRP A 130 27.81 -18.66 25.93
C TRP A 130 27.69 -17.68 27.12
N ASN A 131 28.75 -17.51 27.92
CA ASN A 131 28.79 -16.60 29.08
C ASN A 131 29.45 -15.23 28.78
N GLN A 132 29.41 -14.80 27.53
CA GLN A 132 29.99 -13.52 27.12
C GLN A 132 29.35 -12.31 27.84
N SER A 133 30.18 -11.33 28.18
CA SER A 133 29.73 -10.07 28.80
C SER A 133 29.14 -9.11 27.77
N SER A 134 28.17 -8.31 28.19
CA SER A 134 27.49 -7.28 27.38
C SER A 134 26.94 -6.17 28.27
N SER A 135 26.80 -4.96 27.72
CA SER A 135 26.15 -3.83 28.38
C SER A 135 24.67 -3.79 28.03
N VAL A 136 23.82 -3.50 29.02
CA VAL A 136 22.40 -3.18 28.78
C VAL A 136 22.31 -1.72 28.35
N ILE A 137 21.67 -1.45 27.21
CA ILE A 137 21.56 -0.09 26.63
C ILE A 137 20.13 0.47 26.61
N SER A 138 19.12 -0.38 26.88
CA SER A 138 17.74 0.06 27.11
C SER A 138 17.36 0.06 28.61
N SER A 139 16.15 0.51 28.92
CA SER A 139 15.49 0.16 30.19
C SER A 139 15.22 -1.36 30.29
N ASN A 140 14.84 -1.84 31.47
CA ASN A 140 14.21 -3.15 31.65
C ASN A 140 12.69 -3.00 31.55
N SER A 141 12.03 -3.90 30.83
CA SER A 141 10.57 -4.03 30.80
C SER A 141 10.14 -5.47 31.12
N GLY A 142 8.87 -5.70 31.46
CA GLY A 142 8.32 -7.07 31.51
C GLY A 142 8.10 -7.59 30.08
N SER A 143 8.25 -8.90 29.85
CA SER A 143 8.02 -9.46 28.51
C SER A 143 6.54 -9.46 28.11
N GLY A 144 5.62 -9.52 29.08
CA GLY A 144 4.19 -9.84 28.85
C GLY A 144 3.86 -11.31 29.11
N HIS A 145 4.81 -12.22 28.86
CA HIS A 145 4.67 -13.67 29.03
C HIS A 145 5.21 -14.14 30.37
N LEU A 146 4.51 -15.07 31.05
CA LEU A 146 5.08 -15.73 32.22
C LEU A 146 6.30 -16.59 31.83
N VAL A 147 7.35 -16.61 32.64
CA VAL A 147 8.55 -17.43 32.35
C VAL A 147 8.26 -18.94 32.37
N THR A 148 7.16 -19.33 32.99
CA THR A 148 6.68 -20.73 33.05
C THR A 148 5.60 -21.04 32.01
N ASP A 149 5.35 -20.16 31.03
CA ASP A 149 4.32 -20.38 30.03
C ASP A 149 4.64 -21.57 29.10
N THR A 150 3.59 -22.14 28.53
CA THR A 150 3.67 -23.12 27.44
C THR A 150 3.69 -22.48 26.07
N GLN A 151 3.18 -21.25 25.94
CA GLN A 151 3.20 -20.47 24.71
C GLN A 151 4.60 -19.94 24.39
N PHE A 152 4.91 -19.78 23.09
CA PHE A 152 6.08 -19.04 22.62
C PHE A 152 5.72 -17.54 22.52
N ALA A 153 6.64 -16.68 22.95
CA ALA A 153 6.54 -15.24 22.75
C ALA A 153 7.14 -14.87 21.40
N LEU A 154 6.46 -14.01 20.62
CA LEU A 154 7.03 -13.50 19.37
C LEU A 154 7.91 -12.29 19.68
N VAL A 155 9.22 -12.45 19.68
CA VAL A 155 10.16 -11.38 20.01
C VAL A 155 10.81 -10.84 18.75
N SER A 156 10.77 -9.53 18.55
CA SER A 156 11.54 -8.88 17.49
C SER A 156 12.54 -7.84 18.03
N LEU A 157 13.68 -7.74 17.34
CA LEU A 157 14.71 -6.72 17.49
C LEU A 157 14.83 -5.99 16.15
N GLN A 158 14.42 -4.73 16.14
CA GLN A 158 14.50 -3.84 14.99
C GLN A 158 15.67 -2.86 15.20
N TRP A 159 16.41 -2.55 14.13
CA TRP A 159 17.33 -1.42 14.05
C TRP A 159 16.95 -0.56 12.85
N ASP A 160 16.90 0.75 13.06
CA ASP A 160 16.73 1.76 12.02
C ASP A 160 18.11 2.41 11.77
N ALA A 161 18.64 2.27 10.56
CA ALA A 161 19.97 2.78 10.19
C ALA A 161 20.03 4.31 10.12
N ASP A 162 18.93 4.97 9.70
CA ASP A 162 18.87 6.42 9.54
C ASP A 162 18.84 7.10 10.92
N THR A 163 18.00 6.61 11.82
CA THR A 163 17.85 7.19 13.17
C THR A 163 18.74 6.53 14.22
N ASN A 164 19.42 5.43 13.88
CA ASN A 164 20.18 4.56 14.79
C ASN A 164 19.33 4.04 15.96
N GLN A 165 18.01 3.98 15.80
CA GLN A 165 17.08 3.54 16.83
C GLN A 165 16.99 2.01 16.85
N LEU A 166 17.14 1.44 18.05
CA LEU A 166 16.89 0.03 18.34
C LEU A 166 15.54 -0.09 19.05
N THR A 167 14.66 -0.93 18.52
CA THR A 167 13.33 -1.22 19.09
C THR A 167 13.20 -2.72 19.36
N MET A 168 12.79 -3.09 20.57
CA MET A 168 12.47 -4.49 20.91
C MET A 168 10.98 -4.62 21.21
N ARG A 169 10.34 -5.54 20.50
CA ARG A 169 8.92 -5.88 20.64
C ARG A 169 8.77 -7.28 21.22
N VAL A 170 7.67 -7.51 21.92
CA VAL A 170 7.19 -8.84 22.28
C VAL A 170 5.69 -8.87 22.00
N ASP A 171 5.29 -9.77 21.10
CA ASP A 171 3.95 -9.90 20.51
C ASP A 171 3.47 -8.58 19.87
N GLY A 172 4.30 -8.01 18.99
CA GLY A 172 4.06 -6.71 18.33
C GLY A 172 4.25 -5.48 19.24
N GLN A 173 4.01 -5.63 20.54
CA GLN A 173 4.05 -4.55 21.53
C GLN A 173 5.48 -4.11 21.83
N ILE A 174 5.77 -2.82 21.65
CA ILE A 174 7.06 -2.20 22.00
C ILE A 174 7.28 -2.36 23.51
N LYS A 175 8.35 -3.05 23.91
CA LYS A 175 8.72 -3.19 25.33
C LYS A 175 9.80 -2.20 25.74
N VAL A 176 10.78 -1.97 24.87
CA VAL A 176 11.91 -1.06 25.10
C VAL A 176 12.42 -0.47 23.78
N GLN A 177 12.94 0.76 23.84
CA GLN A 177 13.63 1.44 22.74
C GLN A 177 14.88 2.16 23.26
N CYS A 178 15.88 2.33 22.40
CA CYS A 178 17.09 3.12 22.66
C CYS A 178 17.72 3.56 21.32
N THR A 179 18.74 4.42 21.36
CA THR A 179 19.54 4.80 20.17
C THR A 179 21.00 4.48 20.45
N ASP A 180 21.68 3.80 19.52
CA ASP A 180 23.11 3.53 19.60
C ASP A 180 23.72 3.53 18.19
N THR A 181 24.76 4.35 18.00
CA THR A 181 25.39 4.65 16.70
C THR A 181 26.71 3.91 16.50
N SER A 182 26.96 2.82 17.25
CA SER A 182 28.32 2.25 17.32
C SER A 182 28.59 1.13 16.34
N PHE A 183 27.54 0.50 15.81
CA PHE A 183 27.62 -0.57 14.83
C PHE A 183 26.66 -0.26 13.68
N ASP A 184 27.15 -0.47 12.46
CA ASP A 184 26.52 -0.12 11.20
C ASP A 184 26.64 -1.26 10.16
N ASN A 185 27.10 -2.44 10.57
CA ASN A 185 27.37 -3.59 9.71
C ASN A 185 27.12 -4.91 10.47
N PHE A 186 26.28 -5.78 9.91
CA PHE A 186 25.84 -7.04 10.54
C PHE A 186 25.85 -8.19 9.53
N SER A 187 26.50 -9.30 9.85
CA SER A 187 26.69 -10.47 8.98
C SER A 187 26.31 -11.80 9.64
N ARG A 188 25.96 -11.81 10.93
CA ARG A 188 25.76 -13.04 11.73
C ARG A 188 24.59 -12.94 12.69
N ILE A 189 23.91 -14.05 12.93
CA ILE A 189 22.92 -14.21 13.99
C ILE A 189 23.45 -15.21 15.03
N TYR A 190 23.33 -14.86 16.31
CA TYR A 190 23.66 -15.74 17.43
C TYR A 190 22.43 -16.00 18.31
N LEU A 191 22.24 -17.27 18.71
CA LEU A 191 21.22 -17.69 19.68
C LEU A 191 21.90 -18.27 20.93
N LYS A 192 21.46 -17.84 22.12
CA LYS A 192 22.03 -18.29 23.39
C LYS A 192 20.95 -18.72 24.39
N ALA A 193 21.16 -19.88 25.00
CA ALA A 193 20.38 -20.35 26.15
C ALA A 193 21.27 -20.83 27.31
N ASN A 194 20.78 -20.69 28.55
CA ASN A 194 21.51 -21.04 29.79
C ASN A 194 20.62 -21.96 30.64
N GLY A 195 20.58 -23.25 30.31
CA GLY A 195 19.42 -24.11 30.58
C GLY A 195 18.55 -24.24 29.32
N PRO A 196 17.54 -25.14 29.33
CA PRO A 196 16.71 -25.41 28.16
C PRO A 196 15.82 -24.20 27.80
N CYS A 197 16.00 -23.69 26.59
CA CYS A 197 15.08 -22.78 25.93
C CYS A 197 14.71 -23.31 24.56
N TYR A 198 13.57 -22.85 24.06
CA TYR A 198 13.08 -23.23 22.74
C TYR A 198 13.00 -22.02 21.82
N PHE A 199 13.31 -22.25 20.54
CA PHE A 199 13.37 -21.26 19.48
C PHE A 199 12.67 -21.84 18.25
N ASP A 200 11.89 -21.00 17.58
CA ASP A 200 11.08 -21.35 16.41
C ASP A 200 10.91 -20.09 15.52
N ASP A 201 10.48 -20.27 14.27
CA ASP A 201 10.21 -19.22 13.27
C ASP A 201 11.23 -18.07 13.29
N ILE A 202 12.51 -18.40 13.10
CA ILE A 202 13.61 -17.43 13.08
C ILE A 202 13.62 -16.76 11.71
N THR A 203 13.44 -15.44 11.71
CA THR A 203 13.37 -14.63 10.50
C THR A 203 14.22 -13.38 10.62
N PHE A 204 15.02 -13.10 9.58
CA PHE A 204 15.81 -11.88 9.49
C PHE A 204 15.54 -11.16 8.16
N LYS A 205 15.22 -9.86 8.28
CA LYS A 205 14.91 -8.95 7.17
C LYS A 205 15.89 -7.78 7.20
N SER A 206 16.50 -7.48 6.05
CA SER A 206 17.22 -6.23 5.81
C SER A 206 16.37 -5.27 4.99
N GLY A 207 16.53 -3.96 5.17
CA GLY A 207 15.70 -2.98 4.49
C GLY A 207 14.26 -3.02 4.98
N TYR A 208 14.04 -3.36 6.26
CA TYR A 208 12.73 -3.14 6.87
C TYR A 208 12.52 -1.63 6.98
N GLU A 209 11.67 -1.11 6.11
CA GLU A 209 11.29 0.29 6.01
C GLU A 209 10.76 0.83 7.36
N PRO A 210 11.45 1.79 8.02
CA PRO A 210 10.85 2.59 9.07
C PRO A 210 9.92 3.64 8.46
N ALA A 211 8.85 3.15 7.83
CA ALA A 211 7.73 3.93 7.32
C ALA A 211 8.07 5.12 6.41
N LEU A 212 9.07 5.01 5.51
CA LEU A 212 9.12 5.91 4.35
C LEU A 212 7.90 5.62 3.46
N ARG A 213 6.96 6.55 3.52
CA ARG A 213 5.60 6.39 3.02
C ARG A 213 5.56 6.35 1.50
N CYS A 214 5.66 5.15 0.93
CA CYS A 214 4.80 4.77 -0.18
C CYS A 214 3.48 4.16 0.35
N THR A 215 2.78 4.90 1.20
CA THR A 215 1.42 4.54 1.62
C THR A 215 0.43 4.92 0.54
N ILE A 216 0.09 3.99 -0.36
CA ILE A 216 -1.26 4.00 -0.93
C ILE A 216 -2.23 3.68 0.23
N PRO A 217 -3.28 4.49 0.46
CA PRO A 217 -4.22 4.25 1.57
C PRO A 217 -5.00 2.94 1.45
N ARG A 218 -4.61 1.92 2.22
CA ARG A 218 -5.48 0.83 2.70
C ARG A 218 -5.25 0.75 4.21
N LEU A 219 -6.26 1.13 5.00
CA LEU A 219 -6.01 1.54 6.38
C LEU A 219 -6.10 0.40 7.39
N ILE A 220 -7.01 -0.54 7.15
CA ILE A 220 -7.14 -1.79 7.91
C ILE A 220 -7.54 -2.88 6.89
N GLU A 221 -6.85 -4.00 6.93
CA GLU A 221 -7.24 -5.24 6.26
C GLU A 221 -6.70 -6.37 7.13
N ASP A 222 -7.61 -7.10 7.77
CA ASP A 222 -7.30 -8.05 8.82
C ASP A 222 -8.27 -9.24 8.71
N ASP A 223 -7.72 -10.42 8.43
CA ASP A 223 -8.43 -11.71 8.39
C ASP A 223 -8.75 -12.22 9.81
N LEU A 224 -8.32 -11.48 10.84
CA LEU A 224 -8.46 -11.78 12.25
C LEU A 224 -7.77 -13.09 12.67
N ALA A 225 -6.77 -13.55 11.89
CA ALA A 225 -5.90 -14.66 12.26
C ALA A 225 -4.92 -14.29 13.38
N ASP A 226 -4.57 -13.01 13.51
CA ASP A 226 -3.85 -12.45 14.66
C ASP A 226 -4.64 -11.31 15.31
N LEU A 227 -5.00 -11.50 16.58
CA LEU A 227 -5.78 -10.51 17.34
C LEU A 227 -4.89 -9.43 18.01
N SER A 228 -3.57 -9.44 17.78
CA SER A 228 -2.62 -8.50 18.39
C SER A 228 -2.90 -7.02 18.07
N GLN A 229 -3.60 -6.75 16.96
CA GLN A 229 -4.00 -5.40 16.52
C GLN A 229 -5.29 -4.89 17.16
N TRP A 230 -6.01 -5.71 17.94
CA TRP A 230 -7.31 -5.39 18.53
C TRP A 230 -7.23 -5.21 20.05
N GLU A 231 -7.31 -3.95 20.50
CA GLU A 231 -7.30 -3.63 21.92
C GLU A 231 -8.68 -3.81 22.54
N SER A 232 -8.74 -4.46 23.71
CA SER A 232 -9.97 -4.66 24.47
C SER A 232 -10.31 -3.41 25.28
N VAL A 233 -11.28 -2.63 24.78
CA VAL A 233 -11.77 -1.40 25.43
C VAL A 233 -12.59 -1.71 26.67
N ASP A 234 -13.51 -2.69 26.57
CA ASP A 234 -14.34 -3.14 27.68
C ASP A 234 -14.79 -4.60 27.48
N GLY A 235 -15.02 -5.32 28.57
CA GLY A 235 -15.39 -6.74 28.58
C GLY A 235 -14.21 -7.70 28.72
N ALA A 236 -14.38 -8.91 28.16
CA ALA A 236 -13.31 -9.92 28.11
C ALA A 236 -12.51 -9.77 26.81
N ALA A 237 -11.20 -10.02 26.84
CA ALA A 237 -10.34 -9.96 25.65
C ALA A 237 -10.91 -10.78 24.47
N PRO A 238 -10.69 -10.33 23.22
CA PRO A 238 -11.17 -11.06 22.04
C PRO A 238 -10.54 -12.46 21.98
N GLN A 239 -11.31 -13.44 21.49
CA GLN A 239 -10.92 -14.84 21.48
C GLN A 239 -10.74 -15.34 20.05
N LEU A 240 -9.59 -15.93 19.73
CA LEU A 240 -9.37 -16.54 18.43
C LEU A 240 -10.04 -17.92 18.37
N ILE A 241 -10.90 -18.14 17.38
CA ILE A 241 -11.53 -19.43 17.11
C ILE A 241 -10.79 -20.09 15.96
N SER A 242 -9.84 -20.96 16.29
CA SER A 242 -9.05 -21.72 15.31
C SER A 242 -9.70 -23.04 14.85
N THR A 243 -10.85 -23.42 15.44
CA THR A 243 -11.62 -24.62 15.05
C THR A 243 -13.11 -24.42 15.35
N ASP A 244 -13.99 -24.56 14.37
CA ASP A 244 -15.45 -24.69 14.56
C ASP A 244 -15.98 -25.73 13.57
N ALA A 245 -16.76 -26.70 14.04
CA ALA A 245 -17.34 -27.74 13.19
C ALA A 245 -18.55 -27.27 12.35
N GLN A 246 -18.98 -26.01 12.52
CA GLN A 246 -20.08 -25.39 11.76
C GLN A 246 -19.62 -24.36 10.73
N VAL A 247 -18.34 -23.98 10.73
CA VAL A 247 -17.79 -22.94 9.85
C VAL A 247 -16.50 -23.48 9.23
N PRO A 248 -16.45 -23.69 7.90
CA PRO A 248 -15.29 -24.32 7.26
C PRO A 248 -14.06 -23.40 7.20
N HIS A 249 -14.25 -22.07 7.12
CA HIS A 249 -13.18 -21.09 7.25
C HIS A 249 -12.93 -20.77 8.73
N VAL A 250 -11.72 -21.09 9.18
CA VAL A 250 -11.11 -20.69 10.45
C VAL A 250 -9.66 -20.31 10.16
N PRO A 251 -9.05 -19.37 10.89
CA PRO A 251 -9.52 -18.76 12.14
C PRO A 251 -10.53 -17.60 11.95
N TYR A 252 -11.15 -17.16 13.05
CA TYR A 252 -11.89 -15.89 13.13
C TYR A 252 -12.01 -15.39 14.58
N MET A 253 -12.40 -14.13 14.78
CA MET A 253 -12.54 -13.50 16.10
C MET A 253 -13.90 -13.80 16.74
N LYS A 254 -13.89 -14.09 18.04
CA LYS A 254 -15.05 -14.14 18.93
C LYS A 254 -15.01 -13.02 19.96
N LEU A 255 -16.12 -12.29 20.07
CA LEU A 255 -16.39 -11.31 21.14
C LEU A 255 -17.54 -11.81 22.02
N ASN A 256 -17.46 -11.62 23.34
CA ASN A 256 -18.53 -12.01 24.27
C ASN A 256 -18.75 -10.99 25.39
N ASN A 257 -19.71 -10.08 25.16
CA ASN A 257 -19.91 -8.86 25.95
C ASN A 257 -18.63 -8.00 25.97
N THR A 258 -18.05 -7.84 24.78
CA THR A 258 -16.74 -7.20 24.55
C THR A 258 -16.91 -6.08 23.53
N LEU A 259 -16.22 -4.97 23.78
CA LEU A 259 -15.90 -3.94 22.82
C LEU A 259 -14.39 -3.98 22.56
N VAL A 260 -14.00 -4.08 21.29
CA VAL A 260 -12.60 -3.92 20.86
C VAL A 260 -12.46 -2.75 19.90
N GLU A 261 -11.27 -2.17 19.85
CA GLU A 261 -10.90 -1.17 18.86
C GLU A 261 -9.58 -1.51 18.16
N THR A 262 -9.36 -0.87 17.00
CA THR A 262 -8.04 -0.75 16.40
C THR A 262 -7.86 0.64 15.81
N GLY A 263 -6.63 1.15 15.86
CA GLY A 263 -6.25 2.50 15.43
C GLY A 263 -5.85 2.55 13.96
N MET A 264 -6.21 3.64 13.28
CA MET A 264 -5.76 3.92 11.92
C MET A 264 -4.44 4.72 11.94
N ASN A 265 -3.57 4.47 10.97
CA ASN A 265 -2.29 5.18 10.85
C ASN A 265 -2.40 6.68 10.51
N PHE A 266 -3.59 7.16 10.15
CA PHE A 266 -3.92 8.56 9.86
C PHE A 266 -5.45 8.78 9.85
N PRO A 267 -5.94 10.01 10.14
CA PRO A 267 -7.36 10.34 10.04
C PRO A 267 -7.89 10.32 8.60
N LEU A 268 -9.09 9.77 8.42
CA LEU A 268 -9.81 9.66 7.16
C LEU A 268 -10.73 10.85 6.90
N GLN A 269 -10.44 11.62 5.85
CA GLN A 269 -11.25 12.75 5.37
C GLN A 269 -11.68 12.54 3.90
N GLN A 270 -12.10 11.31 3.58
CA GLN A 270 -12.48 10.89 2.22
C GLN A 270 -13.54 9.79 2.26
N ASN A 271 -13.99 9.30 1.09
CA ASN A 271 -15.01 8.25 1.03
C ASN A 271 -14.50 6.94 1.64
N VAL A 272 -15.29 6.30 2.50
CA VAL A 272 -14.92 5.11 3.29
C VAL A 272 -15.91 3.98 3.07
N GLN A 273 -15.40 2.75 2.98
CA GLN A 273 -16.18 1.51 3.08
C GLN A 273 -15.53 0.61 4.12
N LEU A 274 -16.21 0.45 5.26
CA LEU A 274 -15.92 -0.59 6.26
C LEU A 274 -16.74 -1.83 5.88
N THR A 275 -16.06 -2.93 5.57
CA THR A 275 -16.64 -4.25 5.29
C THR A 275 -16.19 -5.22 6.37
N VAL A 276 -17.11 -6.01 6.92
CA VAL A 276 -16.83 -7.04 7.94
C VAL A 276 -17.77 -8.22 7.73
N ARG A 277 -17.24 -9.45 7.74
CA ARG A 277 -18.06 -10.66 7.86
C ARG A 277 -18.41 -10.87 9.34
N LEU A 278 -19.68 -11.15 9.64
CA LEU A 278 -20.09 -11.35 11.04
C LEU A 278 -21.27 -12.30 11.21
N ARG A 279 -21.33 -12.96 12.38
CA ARG A 279 -22.33 -13.98 12.71
C ARG A 279 -22.89 -13.79 14.12
N HIS A 280 -24.21 -13.92 14.25
CA HIS A 280 -24.91 -14.06 15.52
C HIS A 280 -24.97 -15.55 15.93
N THR A 281 -24.91 -15.83 17.23
CA THR A 281 -25.16 -17.19 17.75
C THR A 281 -26.31 -17.25 18.75
N THR A 282 -26.67 -16.12 19.39
CA THR A 282 -27.72 -16.09 20.42
C THR A 282 -28.68 -14.90 20.27
N TYR A 283 -29.67 -14.87 21.15
CA TYR A 283 -30.58 -13.76 21.37
C TYR A 283 -29.80 -12.60 22.01
N GLN A 284 -29.43 -11.58 21.23
CA GLN A 284 -28.50 -10.54 21.69
C GLN A 284 -28.84 -9.13 21.20
N ARG A 285 -28.42 -8.13 22.00
CA ARG A 285 -28.67 -6.69 21.74
C ARG A 285 -27.47 -5.99 21.13
N GLY A 286 -27.68 -5.44 19.94
CA GLY A 286 -26.73 -4.60 19.24
C GLY A 286 -25.32 -5.17 19.13
N LEU A 287 -25.14 -6.15 18.26
CA LEU A 287 -23.87 -6.37 17.57
C LEU A 287 -23.67 -5.13 16.68
N TRP A 288 -22.50 -4.49 16.71
CA TRP A 288 -22.22 -3.40 15.77
C TRP A 288 -20.74 -3.29 15.40
N ILE A 289 -20.50 -2.68 14.24
CA ILE A 289 -19.18 -2.30 13.69
C ILE A 289 -19.22 -0.80 13.37
N GLY A 290 -18.15 -0.04 13.60
CA GLY A 290 -18.20 1.41 13.36
C GLY A 290 -16.86 2.10 13.19
N ILE A 291 -16.93 3.30 12.60
CA ILE A 291 -15.82 4.22 12.35
C ILE A 291 -15.95 5.44 13.26
N PHE A 292 -14.85 5.82 13.91
CA PHE A 292 -14.82 6.80 14.99
C PHE A 292 -13.64 7.75 14.87
N ASP A 293 -13.78 8.95 15.43
CA ASP A 293 -12.73 9.97 15.51
C ASP A 293 -11.54 9.52 16.39
N GLU A 294 -10.46 10.30 16.38
CA GLU A 294 -9.26 10.03 17.19
C GLU A 294 -9.55 9.96 18.70
N SER A 295 -10.59 10.67 19.19
CA SER A 295 -10.96 10.65 20.61
C SER A 295 -11.96 9.55 21.00
N GLY A 296 -12.42 8.72 20.05
CA GLY A 296 -13.39 7.66 20.31
C GLY A 296 -14.76 8.15 20.80
N LYS A 297 -15.12 9.40 20.51
CA LYS A 297 -16.36 10.07 20.99
C LYS A 297 -17.42 10.21 19.91
N GLN A 298 -16.98 10.39 18.67
CA GLN A 298 -17.79 10.78 17.53
C GLN A 298 -17.62 9.76 16.42
N GLY A 299 -18.73 9.17 15.97
CA GLY A 299 -18.66 8.08 15.00
C GLY A 299 -19.98 7.52 14.54
N TYR A 300 -19.91 6.73 13.47
CA TYR A 300 -21.05 6.02 12.90
C TYR A 300 -20.85 4.52 13.00
N ALA A 301 -21.91 3.79 13.33
CA ALA A 301 -21.89 2.33 13.38
C ALA A 301 -23.05 1.69 12.62
N ALA A 302 -22.76 0.58 11.94
CA ALA A 302 -23.75 -0.34 11.43
C ALA A 302 -24.09 -1.36 12.52
N HIS A 303 -25.36 -1.49 12.84
CA HIS A 303 -25.84 -2.21 14.02
C HIS A 303 -26.91 -3.24 13.66
N TRP A 304 -26.74 -4.48 14.12
CA TRP A 304 -27.68 -5.59 13.96
C TRP A 304 -28.15 -6.11 15.33
N ASP A 305 -29.46 -6.28 15.49
CA ASP A 305 -30.08 -6.68 16.75
C ASP A 305 -31.07 -7.85 16.56
N SER A 306 -30.97 -8.83 17.46
CA SER A 306 -31.80 -10.04 17.49
C SER A 306 -32.64 -10.14 18.77
N SER A 307 -32.82 -9.05 19.52
CA SER A 307 -33.27 -9.06 20.92
C SER A 307 -34.80 -9.17 21.15
N SER A 308 -35.51 -9.75 20.19
CA SER A 308 -36.87 -10.26 20.36
C SER A 308 -36.95 -11.67 19.79
N SER A 309 -37.85 -12.51 20.29
CA SER A 309 -37.94 -13.92 19.83
C SER A 309 -38.27 -14.02 18.33
N THR A 310 -39.03 -13.06 17.80
CA THR A 310 -39.34 -12.93 16.37
C THR A 310 -38.13 -12.42 15.56
N ALA A 311 -37.28 -11.59 16.15
CA ALA A 311 -36.05 -11.10 15.51
C ALA A 311 -34.98 -12.20 15.45
N TYR A 312 -34.77 -12.93 16.55
CA TYR A 312 -33.86 -14.08 16.62
C TYR A 312 -34.30 -15.25 15.75
N GLY A 313 -35.60 -15.61 15.77
CA GLY A 313 -36.17 -16.62 14.88
C GLY A 313 -36.39 -16.14 13.43
N GLY A 314 -35.68 -15.09 13.01
CA GLY A 314 -35.85 -14.40 11.73
C GLY A 314 -34.56 -13.69 11.32
N GLN A 315 -34.68 -12.52 10.69
CA GLN A 315 -33.54 -11.76 10.13
C GLN A 315 -32.99 -10.67 11.07
N GLY A 316 -33.44 -10.59 12.32
CA GLY A 316 -33.13 -9.46 13.18
C GLY A 316 -33.59 -8.12 12.58
N TYR A 317 -32.98 -7.03 13.01
CA TYR A 317 -33.09 -5.73 12.33
C TYR A 317 -31.76 -4.97 12.31
N VAL A 318 -31.49 -4.31 11.20
CA VAL A 318 -30.30 -3.48 10.96
C VAL A 318 -30.66 -1.99 10.91
N ASN A 319 -29.75 -1.15 11.40
CA ASN A 319 -29.81 0.31 11.30
C ASN A 319 -28.41 0.94 11.38
N ILE A 320 -28.33 2.22 11.02
CA ILE A 320 -27.15 3.06 11.22
C ILE A 320 -27.35 3.89 12.49
N ARG A 321 -26.34 3.87 13.34
CA ARG A 321 -26.27 4.59 14.61
C ARG A 321 -25.23 5.70 14.56
N LYS A 322 -25.50 6.76 15.29
CA LYS A 322 -24.59 7.87 15.54
C LYS A 322 -24.23 7.93 17.01
N PHE A 323 -22.94 8.11 17.28
CA PHE A 323 -22.36 8.34 18.58
C PHE A 323 -21.83 9.76 18.56
N ASP A 324 -22.34 10.59 19.47
CA ASP A 324 -21.86 11.95 19.72
C ASP A 324 -21.81 12.11 21.24
N LEU A 325 -20.62 11.89 21.81
CA LEU A 325 -20.44 11.61 23.22
C LEU A 325 -19.57 12.67 23.90
N ALA A 326 -19.87 12.97 25.17
CA ALA A 326 -19.04 13.86 25.99
C ALA A 326 -17.69 13.22 26.38
N SER A 327 -17.67 11.89 26.52
CA SER A 327 -16.52 11.06 26.84
C SER A 327 -16.30 10.00 25.75
N GLU A 328 -15.06 9.51 25.65
CA GLU A 328 -14.68 8.37 24.82
C GLU A 328 -15.58 7.15 25.13
N ILE A 329 -15.75 6.24 24.17
CA ILE A 329 -16.44 4.97 24.45
C ILE A 329 -15.54 4.11 25.34
N ASP A 330 -15.91 4.02 26.62
CA ASP A 330 -15.26 3.21 27.64
C ASP A 330 -16.12 2.02 28.11
N TYR A 331 -17.29 1.82 27.47
CA TYR A 331 -18.29 0.85 27.91
C TYR A 331 -19.05 0.19 26.74
N TRP A 332 -19.14 -1.15 26.72
CA TRP A 332 -19.70 -1.92 25.59
C TRP A 332 -21.20 -1.65 25.33
N ASN A 333 -21.94 -1.12 26.31
CA ASN A 333 -23.35 -0.76 26.17
C ASN A 333 -23.58 0.77 26.28
N GLN A 334 -22.70 1.55 25.64
CA GLN A 334 -22.84 3.00 25.51
C GLN A 334 -24.10 3.42 24.72
N SER A 335 -24.64 4.59 25.06
CA SER A 335 -25.81 5.15 24.38
C SER A 335 -25.47 5.71 23.00
N SER A 336 -26.39 5.57 22.04
CA SER A 336 -26.28 6.14 20.69
C SER A 336 -27.66 6.57 20.20
N SER A 337 -27.71 7.48 19.23
CA SER A 337 -28.92 7.74 18.44
C SER A 337 -28.99 6.76 17.25
N ILE A 338 -30.21 6.50 16.76
CA ILE A 338 -30.43 5.80 15.48
C ILE A 338 -30.77 6.88 14.46
N ILE A 339 -30.03 6.93 13.35
CA ILE A 339 -30.16 7.97 12.31
C ILE A 339 -30.74 7.44 10.99
N SER A 340 -30.94 6.13 10.87
CA SER A 340 -31.69 5.50 9.77
C SER A 340 -33.04 4.94 10.21
N SER A 341 -33.83 4.45 9.25
CA SER A 341 -34.91 3.49 9.57
C SER A 341 -34.35 2.17 10.12
N ASN A 342 -35.21 1.35 10.72
CA ASN A 342 -34.94 -0.08 10.92
C ASN A 342 -35.33 -0.84 9.66
N SER A 343 -34.50 -1.77 9.23
CA SER A 343 -34.77 -2.71 8.13
C SER A 343 -34.47 -4.15 8.56
N GLY A 344 -35.05 -5.17 7.94
CA GLY A 344 -34.61 -6.56 8.14
C GLY A 344 -33.25 -6.76 7.48
N SER A 345 -32.33 -7.54 8.07
CA SER A 345 -31.00 -7.73 7.46
C SER A 345 -31.06 -8.47 6.12
N GLY A 346 -32.07 -9.31 5.89
CA GLY A 346 -32.12 -10.27 4.78
C GLY A 346 -31.47 -11.62 5.11
N HIS A 347 -30.45 -11.63 5.96
CA HIS A 347 -29.75 -12.82 6.44
C HIS A 347 -30.43 -13.37 7.70
N LEU A 348 -30.63 -14.68 7.82
CA LEU A 348 -31.19 -15.24 9.06
C LEU A 348 -30.16 -15.10 10.21
N VAL A 349 -30.63 -14.73 11.39
CA VAL A 349 -29.78 -14.58 12.60
C VAL A 349 -29.22 -15.94 13.04
N THR A 350 -29.91 -17.03 12.72
CA THR A 350 -29.52 -18.41 13.04
C THR A 350 -28.85 -19.15 11.88
N ASP A 351 -28.50 -18.47 10.79
CA ASP A 351 -27.71 -19.07 9.71
C ASP A 351 -26.29 -19.41 10.24
N SER A 352 -25.69 -20.48 9.73
CA SER A 352 -24.34 -20.88 10.10
C SER A 352 -23.27 -20.08 9.35
N ARG A 353 -23.62 -19.46 8.22
CA ARG A 353 -22.75 -18.58 7.45
C ARG A 353 -22.59 -17.22 8.13
N PHE A 354 -21.49 -16.54 7.81
CA PHE A 354 -21.29 -15.13 8.16
C PHE A 354 -22.02 -14.25 7.15
N ALA A 355 -22.68 -13.20 7.64
CA ALA A 355 -23.27 -12.17 6.81
C ALA A 355 -22.20 -11.13 6.44
N LEU A 356 -22.16 -10.68 5.19
CA LEU A 356 -21.23 -9.64 4.76
C LEU A 356 -21.84 -8.26 5.04
N MET A 357 -21.43 -7.61 6.13
CA MET A 357 -21.91 -6.27 6.50
C MET A 357 -21.00 -5.19 5.92
N GLN A 358 -21.58 -4.18 5.27
CA GLN A 358 -20.83 -3.06 4.69
C GLN A 358 -21.43 -1.72 5.10
N LEU A 359 -20.63 -0.86 5.74
CA LEU A 359 -20.95 0.53 6.03
C LEU A 359 -20.13 1.45 5.12
N ASN A 360 -20.81 2.12 4.20
CA ASN A 360 -20.22 3.12 3.31
C ASN A 360 -20.52 4.52 3.85
N TRP A 361 -19.53 5.41 3.86
CA TRP A 361 -19.67 6.84 4.13
C TRP A 361 -19.09 7.66 2.98
N GLU A 362 -19.93 8.53 2.41
CA GLU A 362 -19.54 9.48 1.37
C GLU A 362 -19.22 10.84 2.02
N TYR A 363 -17.94 11.16 2.16
CA TYR A 363 -17.42 12.32 2.88
C TYR A 363 -18.05 13.65 2.43
N LYS A 364 -18.19 13.86 1.12
CA LYS A 364 -18.70 15.14 0.56
C LYS A 364 -20.18 15.38 0.84
N THR A 365 -20.98 14.33 0.99
CA THR A 365 -22.43 14.42 1.13
C THR A 365 -22.92 14.07 2.53
N GLY A 366 -22.07 13.46 3.37
CA GLY A 366 -22.47 12.85 4.63
C GLY A 366 -23.32 11.58 4.46
N LYS A 367 -23.48 11.06 3.23
CA LYS A 367 -24.37 9.92 2.95
C LYS A 367 -23.77 8.63 3.52
N LEU A 368 -24.53 7.98 4.39
CA LEU A 368 -24.22 6.69 4.99
C LEU A 368 -25.11 5.61 4.36
N THR A 369 -24.51 4.53 3.85
CA THR A 369 -25.23 3.40 3.23
C THR A 369 -24.80 2.09 3.84
N LEU A 370 -25.75 1.38 4.45
CA LEU A 370 -25.55 0.06 5.06
C LEU A 370 -26.13 -1.03 4.16
N SER A 371 -25.26 -1.96 3.74
CA SER A 371 -25.61 -3.17 2.99
C SER A 371 -25.34 -4.43 3.81
N ILE A 372 -26.11 -5.49 3.55
CA ILE A 372 -25.88 -6.85 4.03
C ILE A 372 -25.96 -7.78 2.81
N ASP A 373 -24.94 -8.61 2.60
CA ASP A 373 -24.81 -9.56 1.48
C ASP A 373 -24.98 -8.87 0.10
N GLY A 374 -24.28 -7.74 -0.09
CA GLY A 374 -24.37 -6.89 -1.28
C GLY A 374 -25.69 -6.11 -1.45
N GLN A 375 -26.72 -6.39 -0.63
CA GLN A 375 -28.02 -5.74 -0.72
C GLN A 375 -28.09 -4.52 0.20
N VAL A 376 -28.35 -3.33 -0.36
CA VAL A 376 -28.57 -2.10 0.43
C VAL A 376 -29.82 -2.27 1.31
N LYS A 377 -29.69 -2.04 2.61
CA LYS A 377 -30.80 -2.16 3.59
C LYS A 377 -31.32 -0.82 4.06
N VAL A 378 -30.43 0.13 4.32
CA VAL A 378 -30.76 1.50 4.75
C VAL A 378 -29.74 2.51 4.23
N THR A 379 -30.22 3.73 3.99
CA THR A 379 -29.40 4.90 3.65
C THR A 379 -29.88 6.08 4.49
N CYS A 380 -28.95 6.89 4.99
CA CYS A 380 -29.24 8.16 5.65
C CYS A 380 -28.14 9.18 5.28
N THR A 381 -28.26 10.42 5.76
CA THR A 381 -27.27 11.48 5.56
C THR A 381 -27.04 12.19 6.88
N ASP A 382 -25.78 12.30 7.28
CA ASP A 382 -25.35 13.02 8.47
C ASP A 382 -23.95 13.61 8.23
N THR A 383 -23.80 14.91 8.50
CA THR A 383 -22.63 15.73 8.13
C THR A 383 -21.85 16.23 9.34
N ASP A 384 -22.21 15.80 10.55
CA ASP A 384 -21.68 16.43 11.77
C ASP A 384 -20.25 15.99 12.10
N PHE A 385 -19.76 14.90 11.49
CA PHE A 385 -18.40 14.40 11.63
C PHE A 385 -17.64 14.50 10.31
N ALA A 386 -16.38 14.92 10.38
CA ALA A 386 -15.52 15.16 9.22
C ALA A 386 -14.27 14.26 9.15
N SER A 387 -13.93 13.51 10.20
CA SER A 387 -12.74 12.65 10.23
C SER A 387 -12.87 11.43 11.13
N PHE A 388 -12.33 10.29 10.70
CA PHE A 388 -12.28 9.05 11.49
C PHE A 388 -10.87 8.47 11.58
N SER A 389 -10.45 8.01 12.76
CA SER A 389 -9.12 7.46 13.06
C SER A 389 -9.14 6.12 13.81
N ARG A 390 -10.32 5.58 14.15
CA ARG A 390 -10.45 4.26 14.82
C ARG A 390 -11.59 3.42 14.21
N VAL A 391 -11.44 2.09 14.25
CA VAL A 391 -12.54 1.13 14.02
C VAL A 391 -12.86 0.43 15.33
N TYR A 392 -14.14 0.28 15.62
CA TYR A 392 -14.65 -0.46 16.78
C TYR A 392 -15.52 -1.64 16.34
N LEU A 393 -15.36 -2.78 17.02
CA LEU A 393 -16.21 -3.96 16.89
C LEU A 393 -16.82 -4.32 18.25
N LYS A 394 -18.10 -4.67 18.28
CA LYS A 394 -18.81 -4.96 19.52
C LYS A 394 -19.63 -6.25 19.45
N GLY A 395 -19.32 -7.19 20.34
CA GLY A 395 -20.10 -8.40 20.61
C GLY A 395 -20.92 -8.31 21.90
N ASN A 396 -22.11 -8.93 21.90
CA ASN A 396 -22.96 -9.11 23.08
C ASN A 396 -23.48 -10.54 23.05
N GLY A 397 -23.19 -11.33 24.09
CA GLY A 397 -23.11 -12.78 23.93
C GLY A 397 -22.07 -13.18 22.87
N ASP A 398 -22.03 -14.46 22.52
CA ASP A 398 -21.07 -14.98 21.54
C ASP A 398 -21.37 -14.44 20.12
N CYS A 399 -20.63 -13.40 19.71
CA CYS A 399 -20.61 -12.88 18.34
C CYS A 399 -19.30 -13.29 17.66
N TYR A 400 -19.36 -13.61 16.37
CA TYR A 400 -18.17 -13.88 15.56
C TYR A 400 -17.99 -12.82 14.48
N PHE A 401 -16.74 -12.47 14.21
CA PHE A 401 -16.28 -11.48 13.23
C PHE A 401 -15.14 -12.09 12.43
N ASP A 402 -15.04 -11.74 11.16
CA ASP A 402 -14.10 -12.24 10.15
C ASP A 402 -13.92 -11.15 9.06
N ASP A 403 -12.85 -11.22 8.26
CA ASP A 403 -12.54 -10.31 7.13
C ASP A 403 -12.85 -8.81 7.40
N VAL A 404 -12.16 -8.19 8.35
CA VAL A 404 -12.33 -6.75 8.63
C VAL A 404 -11.48 -5.94 7.67
N SER A 405 -12.13 -5.24 6.74
CA SER A 405 -11.47 -4.35 5.78
C SER A 405 -12.04 -2.94 5.80
N LEU A 406 -11.16 -1.96 5.98
CA LEU A 406 -11.43 -0.53 5.86
C LEU A 406 -10.75 -0.01 4.60
N THR A 407 -11.53 0.03 3.52
CA THR A 407 -11.08 0.59 2.24
C THR A 407 -11.55 2.03 2.13
N THR A 408 -10.76 2.88 1.49
CA THR A 408 -11.25 4.18 1.03
C THR A 408 -11.63 4.05 -0.43
N GLY A 409 -12.84 4.50 -0.78
CA GLY A 409 -13.28 4.45 -2.16
C GLY A 409 -12.42 5.36 -3.03
N ARG A 410 -11.65 4.79 -3.95
CA ARG A 410 -11.44 5.45 -5.25
C ARG A 410 -12.84 5.57 -5.85
N ASP A 411 -13.33 6.79 -6.04
CA ASP A 411 -14.66 7.04 -6.60
C ASP A 411 -14.80 6.29 -7.94
N SER A 412 -15.61 5.21 -7.97
CA SER A 412 -16.01 4.57 -9.23
C SER A 412 -16.87 5.49 -10.08
N ASP A 413 -17.42 6.54 -9.47
CA ASP A 413 -17.80 7.76 -10.15
C ASP A 413 -16.57 8.60 -10.46
N CYS A 414 -15.99 8.34 -11.64
CA CYS A 414 -15.58 9.46 -12.47
C CYS A 414 -16.75 10.45 -12.51
N ILE A 415 -16.65 11.56 -11.75
CA ILE A 415 -17.63 12.65 -11.80
C ILE A 415 -17.54 13.27 -13.19
N THR A 416 -18.25 12.65 -14.12
CA THR A 416 -18.85 13.34 -15.24
C THR A 416 -19.94 14.20 -14.62
N VAL A 417 -19.63 15.47 -14.35
CA VAL A 417 -20.69 16.46 -14.12
C VAL A 417 -21.45 16.57 -15.42
N HIS A 418 -22.49 15.76 -15.58
CA HIS A 418 -23.50 16.02 -16.60
C HIS A 418 -24.14 17.36 -16.24
N GLU A 419 -24.27 18.23 -17.25
CA GLU A 419 -24.77 19.59 -17.09
C GLU A 419 -26.11 19.62 -16.34
N MET A 420 -26.20 20.38 -15.25
CA MET A 420 -27.48 20.86 -14.74
C MET A 420 -27.45 22.37 -14.46
N PHE A 421 -28.36 23.05 -15.14
CA PHE A 421 -28.74 24.47 -15.00
C PHE A 421 -27.78 25.54 -15.55
N ASN A 422 -27.68 25.54 -16.88
CA ASN A 422 -28.00 26.78 -17.61
C ASN A 422 -29.53 27.06 -17.54
N GLN A 423 -29.99 27.77 -16.51
CA GLN A 423 -31.21 28.59 -16.61
C GLN A 423 -31.02 29.91 -15.87
N GLY A 424 -31.04 31.00 -16.62
CA GLY A 424 -31.00 32.35 -16.07
C GLY A 424 -32.37 32.78 -15.51
N GLY A 425 -32.34 33.38 -14.33
CA GLY A 425 -33.42 34.19 -13.78
C GLY A 425 -34.55 33.41 -13.09
N LEU A 426 -34.67 33.60 -11.77
CA LEU A 426 -35.87 34.18 -11.14
C LEU A 426 -35.56 34.51 -9.66
N SER A 427 -35.94 35.72 -9.24
CA SER A 427 -35.80 36.21 -7.86
C SER A 427 -36.80 35.55 -6.92
N HIS A 428 -36.40 35.25 -5.69
CA HIS A 428 -37.31 35.14 -4.54
C HIS A 428 -36.70 35.79 -3.30
N ASP A 429 -37.42 36.77 -2.74
CA ASP A 429 -37.07 37.46 -1.51
C ASP A 429 -37.44 36.63 -0.27
N TYR A 430 -36.58 36.65 0.76
CA TYR A 430 -36.99 36.37 2.13
C TYR A 430 -36.44 37.45 3.06
N THR A 431 -37.34 38.08 3.81
CA THR A 431 -37.03 39.13 4.79
C THR A 431 -36.99 38.53 6.20
N VAL A 432 -35.93 38.77 6.96
CA VAL A 432 -35.85 38.43 8.40
C VAL A 432 -35.62 39.71 9.21
N GLY A 433 -36.31 39.82 10.35
CA GLY A 433 -36.39 41.05 11.14
C GLY A 433 -35.24 41.27 12.12
N THR A 434 -35.06 42.54 12.52
CA THR A 434 -33.92 43.02 13.32
C THR A 434 -34.14 42.93 14.83
N MET A 435 -33.04 42.68 15.58
CA MET A 435 -32.90 43.02 16.99
C MET A 435 -31.55 43.76 17.24
N PRO A 436 -31.44 44.61 18.28
CA PRO A 436 -30.38 45.63 18.35
C PRO A 436 -29.11 45.18 19.08
N LEU A 437 -27.96 45.60 18.56
CA LEU A 437 -26.64 45.45 19.19
C LEU A 437 -26.26 46.64 20.07
N THR A 438 -25.66 46.36 21.23
CA THR A 438 -24.94 47.36 22.04
C THR A 438 -23.43 47.28 21.81
N SER A 439 -22.96 47.97 20.75
CA SER A 439 -21.65 48.66 20.55
C SER A 439 -20.32 48.10 21.14
N PRO A 440 -19.14 48.25 20.47
CA PRO A 440 -18.86 49.22 19.41
C PRO A 440 -18.05 48.70 18.22
N TRP A 441 -18.68 48.67 17.04
CA TRP A 441 -17.99 48.80 15.76
C TRP A 441 -18.34 50.17 15.17
N THR A 442 -17.35 50.93 14.69
CA THR A 442 -17.57 52.22 14.01
C THR A 442 -17.00 52.20 12.61
N VAL A 443 -17.82 52.60 11.63
CA VAL A 443 -17.47 52.68 10.21
C VAL A 443 -17.69 54.11 9.73
N SER A 444 -16.73 54.69 9.01
CA SER A 444 -16.74 56.11 8.65
C SER A 444 -17.59 56.47 7.43
N ASN A 445 -18.06 55.48 6.66
CA ASN A 445 -19.02 55.63 5.56
C ASN A 445 -19.62 54.24 5.21
N GLY A 446 -20.67 53.86 5.92
CA GLY A 446 -21.39 52.61 5.66
C GLY A 446 -22.20 52.11 6.85
N SER A 447 -22.99 51.06 6.64
CA SER A 447 -23.72 50.34 7.69
C SER A 447 -23.09 48.99 7.99
N VAL A 448 -23.24 48.55 9.25
CA VAL A 448 -22.91 47.20 9.72
C VAL A 448 -24.21 46.47 10.02
N GLU A 449 -24.40 45.30 9.41
CA GLU A 449 -25.54 44.41 9.66
C GLU A 449 -25.01 43.02 10.01
N GLN A 450 -25.57 42.38 11.04
CA GLN A 450 -25.22 41.02 11.41
C GLN A 450 -26.31 40.07 10.87
N ILE A 451 -25.91 39.13 10.02
CA ILE A 451 -26.75 38.07 9.47
C ILE A 451 -26.30 36.75 10.14
N VAL A 452 -27.26 35.89 10.48
CA VAL A 452 -26.99 34.55 10.99
C VAL A 452 -27.51 33.55 9.96
N ASP A 453 -26.62 32.68 9.48
CA ASP A 453 -26.94 31.57 8.57
C ASP A 453 -26.17 30.33 9.04
N GLY A 454 -26.90 29.28 9.39
CA GLY A 454 -26.38 28.16 10.18
C GLY A 454 -25.66 28.64 11.46
N ASP A 455 -24.52 28.02 11.77
CA ASP A 455 -23.66 28.39 12.91
C ASP A 455 -22.79 29.64 12.66
N GLN A 456 -22.88 30.27 11.49
CA GLN A 456 -22.04 31.42 11.14
C GLN A 456 -22.68 32.76 11.54
N ARG A 457 -21.89 33.58 12.25
CA ARG A 457 -22.21 35.00 12.53
C ARG A 457 -21.54 35.89 11.48
N ILE A 458 -22.26 36.18 10.41
CA ILE A 458 -21.75 37.00 9.30
C ILE A 458 -21.96 38.48 9.63
N VAL A 459 -20.88 39.27 9.62
CA VAL A 459 -20.94 40.73 9.81
C VAL A 459 -20.75 41.42 8.45
N ARG A 460 -21.85 41.92 7.89
CA ARG A 460 -21.90 42.58 6.58
C ARG A 460 -21.61 44.07 6.69
N PHE A 461 -20.66 44.56 5.90
CA PHE A 461 -20.32 45.98 5.79
C PHE A 461 -20.75 46.52 4.42
N THR A 462 -21.50 47.62 4.38
CA THR A 462 -22.04 48.19 3.13
C THR A 462 -21.67 49.65 2.94
N GLY A 463 -20.89 49.97 1.89
CA GLY A 463 -20.50 51.34 1.52
C GLY A 463 -19.29 51.40 0.58
N ASP A 464 -19.30 52.31 -0.41
CA ASP A 464 -18.35 52.35 -1.55
C ASP A 464 -16.85 52.43 -1.19
N LYS A 465 -16.49 52.87 0.03
CA LYS A 465 -15.10 52.93 0.53
C LYS A 465 -15.05 52.76 2.05
N SER A 466 -15.35 51.56 2.55
CA SER A 466 -15.26 51.25 3.98
C SER A 466 -13.82 50.92 4.40
N ARG A 467 -13.35 51.59 5.47
CA ARG A 467 -12.19 51.15 6.27
C ARG A 467 -12.71 50.84 7.68
N ALA A 468 -12.61 49.58 8.10
CA ALA A 468 -12.91 49.18 9.47
C ALA A 468 -11.62 49.17 10.30
N TRP A 469 -11.73 49.50 11.59
CA TRP A 469 -10.65 49.40 12.57
C TRP A 469 -11.15 48.60 13.76
N MET A 470 -10.45 47.53 14.13
CA MET A 470 -10.56 46.95 15.47
C MET A 470 -9.65 47.74 16.41
N PRO A 471 -10.14 48.21 17.57
CA PRO A 471 -9.25 48.59 18.65
C PRO A 471 -8.58 47.33 19.20
N LEU A 472 -7.26 47.38 19.38
CA LEU A 472 -6.53 46.32 20.08
C LEU A 472 -7.06 46.22 21.53
N PRO A 473 -7.44 45.03 22.02
CA PRO A 473 -7.71 44.84 23.45
C PRO A 473 -6.39 44.88 24.22
N ASP A 474 -6.34 45.66 25.30
CA ASP A 474 -5.34 45.44 26.34
C ASP A 474 -5.54 44.06 26.98
N GLN A 475 -4.45 43.42 27.40
CA GLN A 475 -4.36 42.00 27.77
C GLN A 475 -5.54 41.47 28.61
N GLY A 476 -6.33 40.58 28.01
CA GLY A 476 -7.40 39.81 28.65
C GLY A 476 -7.72 38.57 27.82
N SER A 477 -7.97 37.44 28.49
CA SER A 477 -8.16 36.11 27.88
C SER A 477 -9.36 36.05 26.95
N VAL A 478 -9.15 35.59 25.72
CA VAL A 478 -10.21 35.14 24.80
C VAL A 478 -10.19 33.61 24.80
N GLU A 479 -10.88 33.02 25.77
CA GLU A 479 -11.33 31.62 25.67
C GLU A 479 -12.69 31.61 24.94
N ASP A 480 -13.02 30.49 24.29
CA ASP A 480 -14.30 30.16 23.64
C ASP A 480 -14.70 30.88 22.33
N TYR A 481 -13.82 30.90 21.32
CA TYR A 481 -14.23 30.97 19.90
C TYR A 481 -13.39 30.06 19.01
N SER A 482 -14.00 29.01 18.43
CA SER A 482 -13.32 28.04 17.56
C SER A 482 -13.15 28.49 16.10
N GLN A 483 -13.92 29.49 15.64
CA GLN A 483 -13.72 30.15 14.33
C GLN A 483 -14.43 31.51 14.28
N VAL A 484 -13.83 32.47 13.56
CA VAL A 484 -14.48 33.73 13.14
C VAL A 484 -14.27 33.91 11.65
N VAL A 485 -15.32 33.75 10.85
CA VAL A 485 -15.29 33.93 9.40
C VAL A 485 -15.80 35.33 9.05
N VAL A 486 -14.94 36.17 8.49
CA VAL A 486 -15.30 37.51 7.99
C VAL A 486 -15.39 37.47 6.46
N GLY A 487 -16.59 37.28 5.93
CA GLY A 487 -16.87 37.34 4.49
C GLY A 487 -17.13 38.77 4.00
N PHE A 488 -16.48 39.16 2.90
CA PHE A 488 -16.76 40.40 2.18
C PHE A 488 -17.55 40.10 0.89
N ASP A 489 -18.83 40.51 0.85
CA ASP A 489 -19.63 40.52 -0.37
C ASP A 489 -19.50 41.90 -1.06
N ILE A 490 -18.68 41.96 -2.11
CA ILE A 490 -18.48 43.17 -2.93
C ILE A 490 -19.21 42.98 -4.26
N GLN A 491 -20.47 43.43 -4.32
CA GLN A 491 -21.20 43.45 -5.58
C GLN A 491 -20.56 44.43 -6.58
N ARG A 492 -20.28 43.94 -7.79
CA ARG A 492 -19.81 44.76 -8.91
C ARG A 492 -20.87 45.77 -9.35
N THR A 493 -20.49 47.03 -9.41
CA THR A 493 -21.22 48.05 -10.19
C THR A 493 -20.37 48.65 -11.32
N ASN A 494 -19.05 48.84 -11.17
CA ASN A 494 -18.21 49.53 -12.17
C ASN A 494 -16.76 48.98 -12.27
N SER A 495 -16.08 49.35 -13.36
CA SER A 495 -14.81 48.79 -13.81
C SER A 495 -13.55 49.35 -13.12
N SER A 496 -13.20 48.80 -11.96
CA SER A 496 -11.87 48.92 -11.33
C SER A 496 -11.59 47.68 -10.45
N GLY A 497 -10.32 47.30 -10.27
CA GLY A 497 -9.93 46.00 -9.70
C GLY A 497 -10.26 45.77 -8.22
N ASN A 498 -10.46 44.49 -7.86
CA ASN A 498 -10.72 44.03 -6.49
C ASN A 498 -9.44 43.57 -5.79
N GLY A 499 -9.20 44.03 -4.56
CA GLY A 499 -8.28 43.39 -3.62
C GLY A 499 -9.05 42.67 -2.52
N GLY A 500 -8.58 41.49 -2.11
CA GLY A 500 -9.09 40.75 -0.96
C GLY A 500 -7.91 40.22 -0.14
N GLY A 501 -8.11 40.02 1.16
CA GLY A 501 -7.09 39.50 2.07
C GLY A 501 -7.71 38.54 3.08
N VAL A 502 -6.95 37.51 3.46
CA VAL A 502 -7.30 36.51 4.46
C VAL A 502 -6.27 36.60 5.59
N PHE A 503 -6.72 36.38 6.82
CA PHE A 503 -5.89 36.31 8.02
C PHE A 503 -5.81 34.86 8.47
N LEU A 504 -4.64 34.42 8.92
CA LEU A 504 -4.46 33.19 9.67
C LEU A 504 -3.86 33.52 11.03
N VAL A 505 -4.23 32.71 12.02
CA VAL A 505 -3.84 32.80 13.42
C VAL A 505 -3.31 31.43 13.80
N ASP A 506 -2.22 31.37 14.57
CA ASP A 506 -1.69 30.12 15.10
C ASP A 506 -2.45 29.63 16.34
N ASP A 507 -2.12 28.44 16.81
CA ASP A 507 -2.74 27.80 17.98
C ASP A 507 -2.51 28.57 19.30
N ASN A 508 -1.67 29.62 19.29
CA ASN A 508 -1.40 30.51 20.42
C ASN A 508 -2.15 31.85 20.32
N GLY A 509 -3.02 32.02 19.31
CA GLY A 509 -3.78 33.25 19.10
C GLY A 509 -2.96 34.39 18.47
N GLN A 510 -1.78 34.13 17.92
CA GLN A 510 -0.99 35.13 17.20
C GLN A 510 -1.23 35.04 15.69
N GLY A 511 -1.75 36.12 15.11
CA GLY A 511 -2.10 36.20 13.70
C GLY A 511 -1.35 37.31 12.97
N VAL A 512 -1.04 37.06 11.69
CA VAL A 512 -0.42 38.02 10.78
C VAL A 512 -1.42 38.37 9.67
N GLY A 513 -1.54 39.66 9.36
CA GLY A 513 -2.42 40.17 8.30
C GLY A 513 -1.65 40.69 7.10
N PHE A 514 -2.09 40.30 5.90
CA PHE A 514 -1.54 40.80 4.63
C PHE A 514 -2.54 41.74 3.94
N PHE A 515 -2.00 42.74 3.22
CA PHE A 515 -2.78 43.67 2.41
C PHE A 515 -2.26 43.63 0.97
N VAL A 516 -3.15 43.36 0.01
CA VAL A 516 -2.82 43.38 -1.43
C VAL A 516 -3.47 44.60 -2.07
N GLU A 517 -2.64 45.49 -2.62
CA GLU A 517 -3.09 46.64 -3.41
C GLU A 517 -2.86 46.38 -4.91
N LEU A 518 -3.94 46.22 -5.67
CA LEU A 518 -3.88 46.14 -7.13
C LEU A 518 -3.90 47.55 -7.74
N ALA A 519 -2.71 48.14 -7.92
CA ALA A 519 -2.55 49.32 -8.74
C ALA A 519 -2.40 48.93 -10.22
N ALA A 520 -3.43 49.20 -11.02
CA ALA A 520 -3.30 49.16 -12.48
C ALA A 520 -2.64 50.46 -12.96
N ASP A 521 -1.42 50.36 -13.51
CA ASP A 521 -0.92 51.42 -14.38
C ASP A 521 -1.64 51.40 -15.74
N GLY A 522 -1.51 52.46 -16.54
CA GLY A 522 -2.18 52.57 -17.84
C GLY A 522 -1.74 51.57 -18.91
N TYR A 523 -0.97 50.54 -18.54
CA TYR A 523 -0.39 49.52 -19.40
C TYR A 523 -0.72 48.08 -18.97
N ASN A 524 -1.68 47.88 -18.05
CA ASN A 524 -2.09 46.56 -17.53
C ASN A 524 -0.93 45.76 -16.90
N ARG A 525 0.01 46.43 -16.21
CA ARG A 525 1.05 45.73 -15.43
C ARG A 525 0.64 45.59 -13.98
N THR A 526 0.69 44.35 -13.48
CA THR A 526 0.47 44.01 -12.07
C THR A 526 1.81 43.96 -11.36
N THR A 527 1.95 44.67 -10.24
CA THR A 527 3.15 44.62 -9.40
C THR A 527 2.80 44.03 -8.04
N LEU A 528 3.37 42.86 -7.69
CA LEU A 528 3.28 42.34 -6.32
C LEU A 528 4.32 43.02 -5.42
N LYS A 529 4.00 43.14 -4.13
CA LYS A 529 4.95 43.62 -3.11
C LYS A 529 4.76 42.86 -1.80
N CYS A 530 5.81 42.17 -1.36
CA CYS A 530 5.84 41.43 -0.10
C CYS A 530 6.44 42.28 1.04
N VAL A 531 6.03 42.02 2.29
CA VAL A 531 6.56 42.68 3.49
C VAL A 531 6.75 41.66 4.64
N LYS A 532 7.88 40.93 4.61
CA LYS A 532 8.58 40.18 5.71
C LYS A 532 7.93 38.88 6.27
N THR A 533 8.69 37.78 6.35
CA THR A 533 8.30 36.41 6.82
C THR A 533 9.51 35.57 7.36
N TYR A 534 9.31 34.36 7.97
CA TYR A 534 10.30 33.52 8.70
C TYR A 534 10.32 31.98 8.30
N ASP A 535 11.31 31.15 8.73
CA ASP A 535 11.75 29.75 8.27
C ASP A 535 10.79 28.52 8.46
N ASN A 536 10.98 27.28 7.90
CA ASN A 536 12.03 26.68 7.01
C ASN A 536 11.56 25.71 5.86
N ALA A 537 12.14 25.81 4.63
CA ALA A 537 12.16 24.86 3.46
C ALA A 537 12.80 25.53 2.20
N GLN A 538 13.42 24.80 1.24
CA GLN A 538 14.21 25.42 0.13
C GLN A 538 13.59 25.49 -1.28
N ASN A 539 12.92 24.46 -1.82
CA ASN A 539 12.19 24.52 -3.11
C ASN A 539 11.00 23.54 -3.10
N PHE A 540 10.03 23.74 -4.01
CA PHE A 540 8.85 22.88 -4.20
C PHE A 540 8.29 23.10 -5.63
N SER A 541 7.68 22.07 -6.22
CA SER A 541 7.09 22.11 -7.57
C SER A 541 5.60 21.75 -7.53
N ILE A 542 4.76 22.35 -8.39
CA ILE A 542 3.29 22.20 -8.33
C ILE A 542 2.67 22.06 -9.72
N LEU A 543 1.89 20.99 -9.93
CA LEU A 543 0.99 20.85 -11.08
C LEU A 543 -0.27 21.70 -10.87
N ALA A 544 -0.68 22.46 -11.90
CA ALA A 544 -1.92 23.23 -11.86
C ALA A 544 -2.70 23.08 -13.18
N TYR A 545 -3.93 22.55 -13.09
CA TYR A 545 -4.81 22.38 -14.24
C TYR A 545 -5.56 23.67 -14.60
N LYS A 546 -5.67 23.95 -15.90
CA LYS A 546 -6.47 25.07 -16.43
C LYS A 546 -7.26 24.64 -17.65
N SER A 547 -8.54 24.95 -17.68
CA SER A 547 -9.37 24.88 -18.89
C SER A 547 -9.71 26.28 -19.39
N TRP A 548 -9.77 26.45 -20.72
CA TRP A 548 -10.24 27.67 -21.38
C TRP A 548 -11.59 27.41 -22.05
N ASN A 549 -12.59 28.24 -21.77
CA ASN A 549 -13.83 28.24 -22.55
C ASN A 549 -13.55 28.86 -23.93
N GLY A 550 -13.62 28.03 -24.98
CA GLY A 550 -13.63 28.49 -26.38
C GLY A 550 -12.53 27.93 -27.28
N VAL A 551 -11.63 27.07 -26.79
CA VAL A 551 -10.63 26.38 -27.61
C VAL A 551 -10.83 24.87 -27.49
N THR A 552 -11.04 24.18 -28.61
CA THR A 552 -11.13 22.71 -28.66
C THR A 552 -9.72 22.11 -28.67
N GLY A 553 -9.10 22.08 -27.49
CA GLY A 553 -7.78 21.50 -27.24
C GLY A 553 -7.45 21.61 -25.75
N THR A 554 -7.05 20.49 -25.14
CA THR A 554 -6.62 20.43 -23.73
C THR A 554 -5.11 20.62 -23.64
N ASP A 555 -4.66 21.87 -23.62
CA ASP A 555 -3.26 22.19 -23.35
C ASP A 555 -3.02 22.21 -21.83
N MET A 556 -2.09 21.36 -21.35
CA MET A 556 -1.57 21.45 -19.99
C MET A 556 -0.51 22.55 -19.91
N HIS A 557 -0.41 23.22 -18.76
CA HIS A 557 0.67 24.18 -18.50
C HIS A 557 1.27 23.93 -17.12
N HIS A 558 2.57 23.65 -17.05
CA HIS A 558 3.31 23.67 -15.79
C HIS A 558 3.68 25.10 -15.39
N VAL A 559 3.69 25.34 -14.07
CA VAL A 559 4.17 26.60 -13.47
C VAL A 559 5.16 26.27 -12.36
N SER A 560 6.44 26.36 -12.70
CA SER A 560 7.55 26.12 -11.77
C SER A 560 7.85 27.40 -11.00
N PHE A 561 8.10 27.30 -9.69
CA PHE A 561 8.63 28.40 -8.88
C PHE A 561 10.01 28.00 -8.36
N THR A 562 11.03 28.81 -8.65
CA THR A 562 12.38 28.63 -8.08
C THR A 562 12.67 29.79 -7.14
N TRP A 563 13.19 29.50 -5.95
CA TRP A 563 13.62 30.52 -5.01
C TRP A 563 15.12 30.39 -4.70
N ASP A 564 15.88 31.41 -5.06
CA ASP A 564 17.29 31.49 -4.72
C ASP A 564 17.48 32.19 -3.37
N ARG A 565 17.96 31.44 -2.38
CA ARG A 565 18.21 31.93 -1.00
C ARG A 565 19.41 32.89 -0.93
N SER A 566 20.31 32.89 -1.91
CA SER A 566 21.51 33.74 -1.94
C SER A 566 21.25 35.14 -2.48
N THR A 567 20.34 35.27 -3.45
CA THR A 567 19.92 36.56 -4.05
C THR A 567 18.59 37.07 -3.50
N GLY A 568 17.72 36.17 -3.04
CA GLY A 568 16.35 36.47 -2.61
C GLY A 568 15.34 36.53 -3.76
N ASP A 569 15.76 36.23 -4.99
CA ASP A 569 14.88 36.26 -6.16
C ASP A 569 13.99 35.01 -6.26
N VAL A 570 12.72 35.23 -6.64
CA VAL A 570 11.76 34.18 -6.96
C VAL A 570 11.40 34.29 -8.43
N SER A 571 11.76 33.26 -9.21
CA SER A 571 11.39 33.16 -10.62
C SER A 571 10.21 32.21 -10.80
N ALA A 572 9.33 32.53 -11.75
CA ALA A 572 8.24 31.66 -12.16
C ALA A 572 8.31 31.45 -13.69
N ILE A 573 8.26 30.19 -14.13
CA ILE A 573 8.25 29.82 -15.55
C ILE A 573 6.88 29.23 -15.88
N VAL A 574 6.24 29.74 -16.93
CA VAL A 574 4.98 29.23 -17.48
C VAL A 574 5.24 28.79 -18.91
N ASP A 575 4.83 27.57 -19.27
CA ASP A 575 5.08 27.01 -20.60
C ASP A 575 4.21 27.64 -21.71
N LYS A 576 4.59 28.86 -22.15
CA LYS A 576 4.96 29.19 -23.54
C LYS A 576 5.27 30.68 -23.76
N GLN A 577 6.32 30.91 -24.55
CA GLN A 577 6.67 32.15 -25.28
C GLN A 577 6.88 33.44 -24.48
N ALA A 578 8.17 33.78 -24.35
CA ALA A 578 8.78 35.02 -23.86
C ALA A 578 8.85 35.21 -22.32
N PRO A 579 10.04 35.55 -21.78
CA PRO A 579 10.19 35.86 -20.37
C PRO A 579 9.52 37.21 -20.05
N GLN A 580 8.43 37.19 -19.29
CA GLN A 580 7.87 38.36 -18.64
C GLN A 580 8.73 38.70 -17.42
N THR A 581 9.64 39.67 -17.53
CA THR A 581 10.48 40.10 -16.41
C THR A 581 9.62 40.69 -15.28
N ILE A 582 9.44 39.92 -14.20
CA ILE A 582 8.91 40.44 -12.94
C ILE A 582 10.03 41.24 -12.29
N GLY A 583 9.93 42.57 -12.30
CA GLY A 583 10.96 43.43 -11.74
C GLY A 583 10.99 43.37 -10.21
N THR A 584 11.94 42.63 -9.64
CA THR A 584 12.26 42.68 -8.21
C THR A 584 13.06 43.93 -7.89
N GLY A 585 12.79 44.53 -6.73
CA GLY A 585 13.42 45.77 -6.29
C GLY A 585 13.35 45.90 -4.78
N LEU A 586 14.37 45.40 -4.10
CA LEU A 586 14.53 45.44 -2.64
C LEU A 586 15.92 45.97 -2.27
N PHE A 587 16.01 46.67 -1.14
CA PHE A 587 17.26 47.27 -0.64
C PHE A 587 18.03 46.31 0.25
N SER A 588 19.35 46.46 0.27
CA SER A 588 20.35 45.45 0.65
C SER A 588 20.65 45.32 2.17
N GLU A 589 19.65 45.49 3.04
CA GLU A 589 19.94 45.78 4.48
C GLU A 589 19.39 44.76 5.50
N ASP A 590 18.53 43.81 5.10
CA ASP A 590 17.74 42.99 6.04
C ASP A 590 17.75 41.47 5.71
N ILE A 591 18.86 40.94 5.17
CA ILE A 591 18.99 39.53 4.77
C ILE A 591 19.52 38.67 5.94
N ASN A 592 18.63 37.98 6.64
CA ASN A 592 18.87 36.68 7.31
C ASN A 592 17.56 36.13 7.91
N GLN A 593 17.30 34.83 7.71
CA GLN A 593 16.19 34.02 8.29
C GLN A 593 14.77 34.28 7.72
N ALA A 594 14.38 33.53 6.69
CA ALA A 594 13.01 33.39 6.18
C ALA A 594 12.81 32.05 5.44
N SER A 595 11.61 31.41 5.49
CA SER A 595 11.17 30.26 4.63
C SER A 595 9.85 29.54 5.04
N ARG A 596 8.68 30.12 4.72
CA ARG A 596 7.44 29.37 4.38
C ARG A 596 6.73 30.08 3.23
N LEU A 597 6.04 29.33 2.35
CA LEU A 597 5.30 29.87 1.21
C LEU A 597 3.77 29.76 1.37
N MET A 598 3.06 30.77 0.87
CA MET A 598 1.63 30.74 0.56
C MET A 598 1.38 30.76 -0.95
N MET A 599 0.35 30.06 -1.42
CA MET A 599 -0.18 30.15 -2.78
C MET A 599 -1.47 30.96 -2.86
N PHE A 600 -1.76 31.51 -4.03
CA PHE A 600 -3.04 32.16 -4.35
C PHE A 600 -3.67 31.54 -5.60
N ASN A 601 -4.98 31.31 -5.56
CA ASN A 601 -5.82 31.10 -6.76
C ASN A 601 -6.88 32.22 -6.81
N GLN A 602 -7.10 32.80 -7.99
CA GLN A 602 -8.00 33.95 -8.17
C GLN A 602 -9.38 33.58 -8.75
N TYR A 603 -9.64 32.31 -9.09
CA TYR A 603 -10.92 31.85 -9.62
C TYR A 603 -11.36 30.49 -9.04
N SER A 604 -12.66 30.22 -9.10
CA SER A 604 -13.42 29.27 -8.29
C SER A 604 -13.26 27.78 -8.66
N ASN A 605 -12.03 27.30 -8.79
CA ASN A 605 -11.72 25.88 -8.97
C ASN A 605 -10.88 25.36 -7.79
N THR A 606 -11.28 24.21 -7.24
CA THR A 606 -10.57 23.51 -6.16
C THR A 606 -9.18 23.05 -6.62
N ILE A 607 -8.16 23.30 -5.81
CA ILE A 607 -6.84 22.66 -5.99
C ILE A 607 -6.90 21.29 -5.31
N ARG A 608 -6.63 20.22 -6.06
CA ARG A 608 -6.43 18.86 -5.54
C ARG A 608 -4.94 18.57 -5.52
N MET A 609 -4.41 18.18 -4.36
CA MET A 609 -3.01 17.78 -4.18
C MET A 609 -2.98 16.30 -3.83
N ASP A 610 -2.89 15.46 -4.86
CA ASP A 610 -2.51 14.06 -4.71
C ASP A 610 -0.98 14.00 -4.85
N ASN A 611 -0.31 13.14 -4.08
CA ASN A 611 1.13 12.86 -4.15
C ASN A 611 2.06 14.09 -3.98
N LEU A 612 2.04 14.73 -2.80
CA LEU A 612 3.04 15.75 -2.44
C LEU A 612 4.41 15.11 -2.16
N THR A 613 5.30 15.11 -3.16
CA THR A 613 6.71 14.77 -2.96
C THR A 613 7.50 15.97 -2.44
N VAL A 614 8.15 15.81 -1.28
CA VAL A 614 9.11 16.80 -0.74
C VAL A 614 10.52 16.34 -1.08
N ILE A 615 11.14 16.97 -2.08
CA ILE A 615 12.54 16.70 -2.44
C ILE A 615 13.44 17.59 -1.58
N ARG A 616 14.38 16.98 -0.86
CA ARG A 616 15.36 17.70 -0.03
C ARG A 616 16.66 17.88 -0.81
N ILE A 617 16.98 19.12 -1.15
CA ILE A 617 18.28 19.49 -1.73
C ILE A 617 19.29 19.64 -0.57
N PRO A 618 20.42 18.91 -0.56
CA PRO A 618 21.49 19.07 0.42
C PRO A 618 22.14 20.46 0.31
N THR A 619 22.67 20.98 1.42
CA THR A 619 23.37 22.29 1.42
C THR A 619 24.70 22.24 0.70
N ASP A 620 25.34 21.07 0.68
CA ASP A 620 26.59 20.80 -0.02
C ASP A 620 26.25 19.92 -1.24
N HIS A 621 26.35 20.49 -2.43
CA HIS A 621 26.06 19.84 -3.71
C HIS A 621 26.87 20.52 -4.83
N VAL A 622 27.07 19.83 -5.95
CA VAL A 622 27.54 20.41 -7.22
C VAL A 622 26.30 20.84 -8.01
N ASN A 623 26.27 22.07 -8.53
CA ASN A 623 25.15 22.57 -9.32
C ASN A 623 25.55 22.62 -10.80
N VAL A 624 24.80 21.94 -11.68
CA VAL A 624 25.09 21.89 -13.12
C VAL A 624 25.21 23.28 -13.77
N LEU A 625 24.52 24.30 -13.26
CA LEU A 625 24.56 25.66 -13.81
C LEU A 625 25.93 26.33 -13.63
N ASP A 626 26.71 25.95 -12.62
CA ASP A 626 28.06 26.48 -12.39
C ASP A 626 29.07 26.02 -13.47
N TYR A 627 28.71 24.97 -14.21
CA TYR A 627 29.48 24.38 -15.32
C TYR A 627 29.05 24.90 -16.69
N GLY A 628 28.14 25.90 -16.72
CA GLY A 628 27.68 26.52 -17.95
C GLY A 628 26.57 25.76 -18.69
N VAL A 629 25.92 24.80 -18.03
CA VAL A 629 24.71 24.13 -18.54
C VAL A 629 23.58 25.14 -18.75
N VAL A 630 22.90 25.04 -19.90
CA VAL A 630 21.89 25.99 -20.38
C VAL A 630 20.51 25.34 -20.45
N ALA A 631 19.55 25.92 -19.73
CA ALA A 631 18.15 25.47 -19.71
C ALA A 631 17.33 25.99 -20.92
N ASP A 632 17.79 25.75 -22.16
CA ASP A 632 17.15 26.24 -23.40
C ASP A 632 16.54 25.14 -24.29
N GLY A 633 16.30 23.94 -23.74
CA GLY A 633 15.77 22.75 -24.43
C GLY A 633 14.45 22.95 -25.18
N HIS A 634 13.66 23.97 -24.82
CA HIS A 634 12.43 24.36 -25.52
C HIS A 634 12.63 25.12 -26.85
N THR A 635 13.86 25.52 -27.19
CA THR A 635 14.11 26.32 -28.40
C THR A 635 14.15 25.45 -29.66
N THR A 636 14.10 26.07 -30.83
CA THR A 636 14.19 25.35 -32.12
C THR A 636 15.59 24.85 -32.49
N SER A 637 16.57 25.08 -31.61
CA SER A 637 17.98 24.71 -31.77
C SER A 637 18.62 24.76 -30.38
N PRO A 638 18.21 23.87 -29.46
CA PRO A 638 18.66 23.91 -28.08
C PRO A 638 20.15 23.66 -27.97
N THR A 639 20.76 24.14 -26.89
CA THR A 639 22.13 23.83 -26.54
C THR A 639 22.18 22.38 -26.09
N ASP A 640 22.97 21.54 -26.78
CA ASP A 640 23.36 20.25 -26.23
C ASP A 640 24.26 20.49 -25.02
N ASN A 641 23.86 19.93 -23.88
CA ASN A 641 24.53 20.07 -22.60
C ASN A 641 25.31 18.82 -22.20
N ALA A 642 25.37 17.75 -23.02
CA ALA A 642 25.95 16.47 -22.60
C ALA A 642 27.36 16.64 -22.01
N SER A 643 28.26 17.31 -22.75
CA SER A 643 29.65 17.54 -22.29
C SER A 643 29.78 18.47 -21.08
N THR A 644 28.86 19.42 -20.86
CA THR A 644 28.92 20.34 -19.71
C THR A 644 28.24 19.77 -18.47
N ILE A 645 27.31 18.83 -18.65
CA ILE A 645 26.79 18.00 -17.56
C ILE A 645 27.86 16.97 -17.14
N ASP A 646 28.56 16.34 -18.08
CA ASP A 646 29.69 15.44 -17.79
C ASP A 646 30.77 16.13 -16.94
N ASP A 647 31.17 17.38 -17.26
CA ASP A 647 32.11 18.16 -16.43
C ASP A 647 31.60 18.37 -14.97
N ALA A 648 30.29 18.47 -14.77
CA ALA A 648 29.67 18.62 -13.44
C ALA A 648 29.54 17.28 -12.70
N ILE A 649 29.30 16.18 -13.42
CA ILE A 649 29.32 14.81 -12.91
C ILE A 649 30.74 14.48 -12.41
N ASP A 650 31.77 14.73 -13.22
CA ASP A 650 33.17 14.46 -12.88
C ASP A 650 33.58 15.15 -11.56
N GLU A 651 33.17 16.41 -11.33
CA GLU A 651 33.42 17.08 -10.04
C GLU A 651 32.62 16.40 -8.91
N ALA A 652 31.32 16.14 -9.10
CA ALA A 652 30.45 15.53 -8.08
C ALA A 652 30.99 14.18 -7.61
N GLU A 653 31.41 13.32 -8.54
CA GLU A 653 32.09 12.04 -8.25
C GLU A 653 33.44 12.26 -7.54
N SER A 654 34.24 13.25 -7.97
CA SER A 654 35.55 13.52 -7.34
C SER A 654 35.45 14.03 -5.90
N LEU A 655 34.36 14.74 -5.57
CA LEU A 655 34.09 15.30 -4.25
C LEU A 655 33.27 14.35 -3.36
N GLY A 656 32.60 13.34 -3.94
CA GLY A 656 31.62 12.52 -3.24
C GLY A 656 30.40 13.34 -2.79
N LEU A 657 29.96 14.28 -3.64
CA LEU A 657 28.82 15.17 -3.37
C LEU A 657 27.65 14.89 -4.33
N PRO A 658 26.41 15.15 -3.91
CA PRO A 658 25.25 15.13 -4.78
C PRO A 658 25.36 16.13 -5.93
N LEU A 659 24.88 15.73 -7.11
CA LEU A 659 24.66 16.60 -8.27
C LEU A 659 23.24 17.15 -8.22
N TYR A 660 23.09 18.46 -8.08
CA TYR A 660 21.81 19.15 -8.18
C TYR A 660 21.58 19.68 -9.60
N VAL A 661 20.42 19.33 -10.16
CA VAL A 661 19.92 19.80 -11.45
C VAL A 661 18.70 20.70 -11.19
N PRO A 662 18.83 22.04 -11.29
CA PRO A 662 17.73 22.96 -11.01
C PRO A 662 16.50 22.80 -11.92
N ALA A 663 15.44 23.55 -11.64
CA ALA A 663 14.29 23.64 -12.55
C ALA A 663 14.70 24.31 -13.87
N GLY A 664 14.39 23.67 -14.99
CA GLY A 664 14.86 24.02 -16.32
C GLY A 664 14.63 22.87 -17.31
N VAL A 665 14.87 23.12 -18.60
CA VAL A 665 14.80 22.10 -19.65
C VAL A 665 16.14 22.04 -20.36
N TYR A 666 16.82 20.91 -20.19
CA TYR A 666 18.22 20.69 -20.55
C TYR A 666 18.26 19.67 -21.68
N ALA A 667 18.65 20.11 -22.88
CA ALA A 667 18.82 19.19 -24.00
C ALA A 667 20.15 18.44 -23.88
N TYR A 668 20.16 17.16 -24.23
CA TYR A 668 21.37 16.34 -24.35
C TYR A 668 21.25 15.39 -25.55
N ASP A 669 22.36 15.03 -26.21
CA ASP A 669 22.38 14.12 -27.36
C ASP A 669 23.03 12.74 -27.10
N ASN A 670 23.55 12.52 -25.89
CA ASN A 670 24.32 11.32 -25.55
C ASN A 670 24.10 10.86 -24.09
N LYS A 671 24.36 9.58 -23.83
CA LYS A 671 24.27 8.94 -22.50
C LYS A 671 25.04 9.71 -21.43
N LEU A 672 24.30 10.15 -20.41
CA LEU A 672 24.86 10.66 -19.15
C LEU A 672 25.02 9.50 -18.16
N THR A 673 26.14 9.46 -17.42
CA THR A 673 26.45 8.35 -16.50
C THR A 673 26.83 8.88 -15.12
N PHE A 674 26.11 8.44 -14.09
CA PHE A 674 26.32 8.86 -12.71
C PHE A 674 26.80 7.65 -11.88
N ASN A 675 28.03 7.67 -11.39
CA ASN A 675 28.65 6.54 -10.70
C ASN A 675 28.82 6.81 -9.19
N GLY A 676 27.95 6.19 -8.38
CA GLY A 676 28.01 6.26 -6.91
C GLY A 676 27.67 7.63 -6.31
N ILE A 677 26.88 8.45 -7.01
CA ILE A 677 26.43 9.77 -6.55
C ILE A 677 24.90 9.90 -6.59
N ASP A 678 24.38 10.83 -5.78
CA ASP A 678 22.99 11.28 -5.83
C ASP A 678 22.77 12.31 -6.93
N VAL A 679 21.73 12.15 -7.74
CA VAL A 679 21.28 13.12 -8.76
C VAL A 679 19.91 13.64 -8.38
N ILE A 680 19.83 14.92 -8.03
CA ILE A 680 18.64 15.52 -7.41
C ILE A 680 18.07 16.59 -8.35
N GLY A 681 16.85 16.40 -8.81
CA GLY A 681 16.09 17.39 -9.55
C GLY A 681 15.16 18.23 -8.67
N ALA A 682 14.57 19.27 -9.24
CA ALA A 682 13.50 20.07 -8.64
C ALA A 682 12.10 19.43 -8.80
N GLY A 683 12.02 18.15 -9.20
CA GLY A 683 10.80 17.42 -9.52
C GLY A 683 10.48 17.49 -11.03
N ALA A 684 9.19 17.41 -11.36
CA ALA A 684 8.64 17.49 -12.73
C ALA A 684 9.08 18.71 -13.58
N THR A 685 9.76 19.68 -12.95
CA THR A 685 10.22 20.95 -13.51
C THR A 685 11.70 20.95 -13.91
N THR A 686 12.45 19.90 -13.55
CA THR A 686 13.78 19.59 -14.06
C THR A 686 13.65 18.58 -15.18
N VAL A 687 13.63 19.07 -16.42
CA VAL A 687 13.43 18.23 -17.62
C VAL A 687 14.76 17.97 -18.29
N MET A 688 15.18 16.71 -18.30
CA MET A 688 16.28 16.18 -19.09
C MET A 688 15.69 15.71 -20.42
N SER A 689 15.85 16.52 -21.47
CA SER A 689 15.26 16.32 -22.79
C SER A 689 16.27 15.70 -23.75
N SER A 690 16.14 14.40 -24.05
CA SER A 690 16.98 13.78 -25.08
C SER A 690 16.69 14.39 -26.45
N THR A 691 17.71 14.44 -27.30
CA THR A 691 17.58 14.78 -28.73
C THR A 691 17.96 13.62 -29.67
N ASP A 692 18.38 12.47 -29.12
CA ASP A 692 18.73 11.26 -29.86
C ASP A 692 17.92 10.05 -29.34
N ASP A 693 17.10 9.44 -30.20
CA ASP A 693 16.23 8.32 -29.85
C ASP A 693 17.00 7.00 -29.58
N THR A 694 18.28 6.97 -29.93
CA THR A 694 19.23 5.88 -29.72
C THR A 694 20.12 6.08 -28.48
N SER A 695 20.16 7.29 -27.90
CA SER A 695 21.01 7.64 -26.75
C SER A 695 20.27 8.46 -25.68
N SER A 696 19.01 8.13 -25.43
CA SER A 696 18.10 8.85 -24.52
C SER A 696 18.33 8.57 -23.03
N VAL A 697 19.46 8.01 -22.62
CA VAL A 697 19.58 7.35 -21.30
C VAL A 697 20.28 8.19 -20.22
N LEU A 698 19.67 8.21 -19.04
CA LEU A 698 20.27 8.62 -17.77
C LEU A 698 20.73 7.36 -17.02
N GLN A 699 22.03 7.04 -17.06
CA GLN A 699 22.57 5.81 -16.49
C GLN A 699 23.07 6.02 -15.05
N ILE A 700 22.67 5.18 -14.09
CA ILE A 700 23.26 5.12 -12.74
C ILE A 700 24.06 3.83 -12.56
N THR A 701 25.24 3.92 -11.94
CA THR A 701 26.15 2.78 -11.68
C THR A 701 26.83 2.93 -10.30
N GLY A 702 27.55 1.90 -9.84
CA GLY A 702 28.29 1.96 -8.56
C GLY A 702 27.45 1.59 -7.34
N THR A 703 27.89 2.01 -6.15
CA THR A 703 27.22 1.69 -4.87
C THR A 703 26.52 2.92 -4.31
N SER A 704 25.28 2.72 -3.86
CA SER A 704 24.35 3.73 -3.34
C SER A 704 24.13 4.97 -4.23
N PRO A 705 24.09 4.89 -5.59
CA PRO A 705 23.71 6.03 -6.41
C PRO A 705 22.19 6.27 -6.31
N SER A 706 21.76 7.52 -6.48
CA SER A 706 20.33 7.83 -6.62
C SER A 706 20.02 8.76 -7.80
N ILE A 707 18.81 8.67 -8.30
CA ILE A 707 18.20 9.68 -9.16
C ILE A 707 16.81 9.99 -8.63
N VAL A 708 16.59 11.24 -8.24
CA VAL A 708 15.40 11.68 -7.51
C VAL A 708 14.80 12.92 -8.14
N GLY A 709 13.52 12.85 -8.51
CA GLY A 709 12.77 14.03 -8.94
C GLY A 709 13.24 14.62 -10.26
N ILE A 710 13.65 13.78 -11.20
CA ILE A 710 14.00 14.17 -12.58
C ILE A 710 12.82 13.86 -13.51
N ASN A 711 12.48 14.77 -14.42
CA ASN A 711 11.65 14.48 -15.58
C ASN A 711 12.57 14.13 -16.76
N MET A 712 12.67 12.85 -17.11
CA MET A 712 13.33 12.40 -18.33
C MET A 712 12.32 12.39 -19.48
N GLN A 713 12.64 13.10 -20.56
CA GLN A 713 11.85 13.12 -21.78
C GLN A 713 12.67 12.58 -22.95
N GLY A 714 12.19 11.50 -23.57
CA GLY A 714 12.76 10.91 -24.76
C GLY A 714 12.23 11.51 -26.05
N VAL A 715 12.77 11.02 -27.17
CA VAL A 715 12.31 11.32 -28.54
C VAL A 715 12.05 10.03 -29.35
N GLY A 716 11.73 8.94 -28.64
CA GLY A 716 11.48 7.63 -29.21
C GLY A 716 10.29 7.63 -30.18
N TYR A 717 10.54 7.30 -31.45
CA TYR A 717 9.51 7.10 -32.46
C TYR A 717 9.47 5.66 -33.02
N GLN A 718 10.42 4.81 -32.63
CA GLN A 718 10.42 3.37 -32.90
C GLN A 718 11.03 2.59 -31.73
N ARG A 719 10.57 1.35 -31.53
CA ARG A 719 11.05 0.49 -30.45
C ARG A 719 12.47 -0.02 -30.73
N TYR A 720 13.34 0.12 -29.73
CA TYR A 720 14.69 -0.41 -29.72
C TYR A 720 14.87 -1.47 -28.62
N SER A 721 16.02 -2.17 -28.66
CA SER A 721 16.35 -3.28 -27.75
C SER A 721 17.75 -3.19 -27.14
N TYR A 722 18.46 -2.08 -27.35
CA TYR A 722 19.79 -1.83 -26.78
C TYR A 722 19.68 -0.81 -25.63
N PRO A 723 20.53 -0.93 -24.59
CA PRO A 723 20.34 -0.23 -23.32
C PRO A 723 20.32 1.30 -23.38
N GLU A 724 20.95 1.89 -24.40
CA GLU A 724 21.11 3.33 -24.56
C GLU A 724 19.83 4.06 -25.00
N SER A 725 18.82 3.31 -25.46
CA SER A 725 17.51 3.84 -25.85
C SER A 725 16.48 3.97 -24.71
N ASN A 726 16.82 3.48 -23.52
CA ASN A 726 15.95 3.54 -22.33
C ASN A 726 15.95 4.95 -21.70
N GLY A 727 15.02 5.21 -20.78
CA GLY A 727 14.96 6.49 -20.04
C GLY A 727 15.97 6.58 -18.89
N ILE A 728 15.76 5.79 -17.85
CA ILE A 728 16.68 5.66 -16.71
C ILE A 728 17.24 4.24 -16.70
N TRP A 729 18.56 4.08 -16.62
CA TRP A 729 19.23 2.78 -16.65
C TRP A 729 20.10 2.55 -15.41
N ALA A 730 19.65 1.70 -14.50
CA ALA A 730 20.53 1.16 -13.46
C ALA A 730 21.37 0.02 -14.04
N TYR A 731 22.70 0.13 -13.93
CA TYR A 731 23.63 -0.84 -14.50
C TYR A 731 24.77 -1.19 -13.54
N GLN A 732 24.88 -2.47 -13.18
CA GLN A 732 25.83 -2.96 -12.17
C GLN A 732 25.79 -2.13 -10.87
N ALA A 733 24.60 -1.63 -10.52
CA ALA A 733 24.37 -0.75 -9.39
C ALA A 733 23.97 -1.55 -8.14
N ALA A 734 24.49 -1.16 -6.99
CA ALA A 734 24.14 -1.73 -5.68
C ALA A 734 23.48 -0.65 -4.80
N ASP A 735 22.47 -1.00 -4.01
CA ASP A 735 21.85 -0.13 -2.99
C ASP A 735 21.26 1.18 -3.57
N TYR A 736 20.79 1.14 -4.82
CA TYR A 736 20.45 2.33 -5.60
C TYR A 736 18.98 2.77 -5.45
N ILE A 737 18.71 4.05 -5.67
CA ILE A 737 17.35 4.62 -5.60
C ILE A 737 16.97 5.32 -6.92
N ILE A 738 15.81 4.97 -7.49
CA ILE A 738 15.16 5.70 -8.59
C ILE A 738 13.79 6.14 -8.07
N SER A 739 13.62 7.42 -7.75
CA SER A 739 12.42 7.87 -7.05
C SER A 739 11.82 9.20 -7.51
N ALA A 740 10.48 9.27 -7.52
CA ALA A 740 9.72 10.46 -7.89
C ALA A 740 10.08 11.05 -9.26
N CYS A 741 10.67 10.25 -10.15
CA CYS A 741 10.98 10.64 -11.52
C CYS A 741 9.73 10.57 -12.40
N GLN A 742 9.72 11.38 -13.46
CA GLN A 742 8.80 11.25 -14.57
C GLN A 742 9.62 10.76 -15.78
N VAL A 743 9.13 9.78 -16.53
CA VAL A 743 9.86 9.18 -17.66
C VAL A 743 8.90 9.02 -18.84
N HIS A 744 9.25 9.62 -19.97
CA HIS A 744 8.36 9.75 -21.13
C HIS A 744 9.04 9.39 -22.44
N ASP A 745 8.27 8.88 -23.41
CA ASP A 745 8.61 8.83 -24.84
C ASP A 745 9.97 8.14 -25.15
N THR A 746 10.31 7.09 -24.41
CA THR A 746 11.59 6.36 -24.56
C THR A 746 11.57 5.39 -25.74
N GLY A 747 12.66 5.27 -26.49
CA GLY A 747 12.78 4.29 -27.58
C GLY A 747 12.86 2.85 -27.07
N GLY A 748 13.45 2.65 -25.90
CA GLY A 748 13.45 1.41 -25.14
C GLY A 748 12.43 1.45 -24.00
N ALA A 749 12.79 0.80 -22.89
CA ALA A 749 12.03 0.83 -21.65
C ALA A 749 12.14 2.16 -20.91
N GLY A 750 11.14 2.49 -20.08
CA GLY A 750 11.18 3.68 -19.24
C GLY A 750 12.31 3.61 -18.20
N ILE A 751 12.24 2.63 -17.31
CA ILE A 751 13.25 2.33 -16.28
C ILE A 751 13.81 0.93 -16.54
N PHE A 752 15.10 0.82 -16.77
CA PHE A 752 15.80 -0.43 -17.07
C PHE A 752 16.79 -0.77 -15.95
N ALA A 753 16.57 -1.89 -15.26
CA ALA A 753 17.49 -2.40 -14.25
C ALA A 753 18.17 -3.66 -14.81
N HIS A 754 19.40 -3.53 -15.29
CA HIS A 754 20.08 -4.55 -16.08
C HIS A 754 21.51 -4.81 -15.64
N ASN A 755 21.87 -6.10 -15.62
CA ASN A 755 23.22 -6.64 -15.39
C ASN A 755 23.71 -6.49 -13.94
N ASN A 756 23.43 -7.52 -13.12
CA ASN A 756 23.86 -7.67 -11.73
C ASN A 756 23.56 -6.45 -10.84
N ASN A 757 22.37 -5.89 -10.97
CA ASN A 757 21.88 -4.90 -10.01
C ASN A 757 21.47 -5.59 -8.70
N VAL A 758 21.73 -4.96 -7.57
CA VAL A 758 21.47 -5.52 -6.23
C VAL A 758 20.87 -4.44 -5.33
N ASP A 759 19.88 -4.77 -4.50
CA ASP A 759 19.37 -3.87 -3.46
C ASP A 759 18.78 -2.53 -3.97
N GLY A 760 18.18 -2.56 -5.15
CA GLY A 760 17.60 -1.36 -5.77
C GLY A 760 16.17 -1.06 -5.36
N THR A 761 15.85 0.22 -5.16
CA THR A 761 14.48 0.71 -4.94
C THR A 761 14.05 1.62 -6.10
N ILE A 762 12.98 1.23 -6.79
CA ILE A 762 12.34 1.98 -7.87
C ILE A 762 10.95 2.38 -7.38
N CYS A 763 10.77 3.60 -6.86
CA CYS A 763 9.54 3.95 -6.15
C CYS A 763 8.92 5.32 -6.47
N GLY A 764 7.58 5.36 -6.54
CA GLY A 764 6.83 6.60 -6.74
C GLY A 764 7.07 7.30 -8.09
N ASN A 765 7.57 6.58 -9.09
CA ASN A 765 7.84 7.14 -10.43
C ASN A 765 6.58 7.17 -11.29
N TYR A 766 6.51 8.09 -12.24
CA TYR A 766 5.51 8.11 -13.32
C TYR A 766 6.19 7.75 -14.64
N VAL A 767 5.81 6.62 -15.24
CA VAL A 767 6.35 6.16 -16.53
C VAL A 767 5.23 6.12 -17.56
N ASP A 768 5.40 6.81 -18.69
CA ASP A 768 4.37 6.92 -19.72
C ASP A 768 4.94 6.79 -21.13
N SER A 769 4.24 6.06 -21.99
CA SER A 769 4.50 6.02 -23.43
C SER A 769 5.92 5.59 -23.84
N SER A 770 6.58 4.77 -23.02
CA SER A 770 7.78 4.01 -23.43
C SER A 770 7.44 3.08 -24.59
N LEU A 771 8.30 2.97 -25.61
CA LEU A 771 8.02 2.10 -26.76
C LEU A 771 8.32 0.62 -26.51
N ALA A 772 8.94 0.30 -25.38
CA ALA A 772 8.98 -1.04 -24.78
C ALA A 772 8.34 -1.01 -23.38
N ASP A 773 8.77 -1.94 -22.54
CA ASP A 773 8.38 -2.12 -21.14
C ASP A 773 8.47 -0.81 -20.33
N ALA A 774 7.63 -0.59 -19.32
CA ALA A 774 7.77 0.61 -18.48
C ALA A 774 8.86 0.46 -17.41
N ILE A 775 8.87 -0.65 -16.65
CA ILE A 775 9.94 -1.01 -15.72
C ILE A 775 10.41 -2.42 -16.06
N HIS A 776 11.68 -2.61 -16.40
CA HIS A 776 12.21 -3.93 -16.79
C HIS A 776 13.47 -4.29 -15.99
N ILE A 777 13.39 -5.39 -15.24
CA ILE A 777 14.42 -5.90 -14.33
C ILE A 777 14.98 -7.20 -14.92
N THR A 778 16.26 -7.20 -15.30
CA THR A 778 16.88 -8.33 -15.99
C THR A 778 18.38 -8.49 -15.72
N GLY A 779 18.95 -9.56 -16.26
CA GLY A 779 20.38 -9.89 -16.21
C GLY A 779 20.88 -10.04 -14.77
N THR A 780 20.46 -11.10 -14.07
CA THR A 780 20.93 -11.46 -12.71
C THR A 780 20.62 -10.46 -11.58
N SER A 781 19.73 -9.50 -11.85
CA SER A 781 19.32 -8.47 -10.90
C SER A 781 18.48 -9.06 -9.76
N ARG A 782 18.72 -8.63 -8.52
CA ARG A 782 18.16 -9.27 -7.32
C ARG A 782 17.99 -8.33 -6.13
N TYR A 783 17.09 -8.67 -5.20
CA TYR A 783 16.73 -7.81 -4.06
C TYR A 783 16.25 -6.42 -4.53
N ILE A 784 15.38 -6.39 -5.56
CA ILE A 784 14.89 -5.15 -6.17
C ILE A 784 13.44 -4.93 -5.74
N GLN A 785 13.12 -3.70 -5.34
CA GLN A 785 11.77 -3.27 -4.99
C GLN A 785 11.24 -2.28 -6.03
N ALA A 786 10.06 -2.53 -6.60
CA ALA A 786 9.37 -1.66 -7.55
C ALA A 786 8.01 -1.24 -6.98
N ASN A 787 7.97 -0.14 -6.22
CA ASN A 787 6.86 0.18 -5.32
C ASN A 787 6.15 1.50 -5.64
N GLY A 788 4.82 1.49 -5.74
CA GLY A 788 4.03 2.72 -5.88
C GLY A 788 4.22 3.49 -7.19
N ASN A 789 4.73 2.84 -8.22
CA ASN A 789 4.93 3.47 -9.52
C ASN A 789 3.59 3.56 -10.27
N GLN A 790 3.43 4.63 -11.04
CA GLN A 790 2.31 4.85 -11.94
C GLN A 790 2.79 4.60 -13.36
N VAL A 791 2.12 3.70 -14.08
CA VAL A 791 2.49 3.32 -15.45
C VAL A 791 1.31 3.52 -16.39
N TYR A 792 1.55 4.25 -17.48
CA TYR A 792 0.56 4.51 -18.52
C TYR A 792 1.09 4.18 -19.91
N ASN A 793 0.31 3.46 -20.71
CA ASN A 793 0.55 3.24 -22.15
C ASN A 793 1.96 2.73 -22.59
N PRO A 794 2.71 1.87 -21.87
CA PRO A 794 3.94 1.31 -22.40
C PRO A 794 3.72 0.44 -23.65
N GLY A 795 4.78 0.25 -24.43
CA GLY A 795 4.81 -0.53 -25.67
C GLY A 795 4.98 -2.03 -25.49
N ASP A 796 5.20 -2.49 -24.26
CA ASP A 796 5.20 -3.92 -23.87
C ASP A 796 4.80 -4.03 -22.38
N ASP A 797 5.40 -4.96 -21.64
CA ASP A 797 5.12 -5.24 -20.23
C ASP A 797 5.21 -4.00 -19.30
N GLN A 798 4.24 -3.81 -18.40
CA GLN A 798 4.22 -2.63 -17.53
C GLN A 798 5.29 -2.74 -16.43
N ILE A 799 5.40 -3.89 -15.77
CA ILE A 799 6.53 -4.23 -14.88
C ILE A 799 7.01 -5.66 -15.19
N ALA A 800 8.25 -5.80 -15.66
CA ALA A 800 8.83 -7.07 -16.09
C ALA A 800 10.03 -7.49 -15.23
N VAL A 801 10.08 -8.77 -14.86
CA VAL A 801 11.24 -9.47 -14.31
C VAL A 801 11.59 -10.59 -15.28
N VAL A 802 12.76 -10.53 -15.92
CA VAL A 802 13.12 -11.45 -17.01
C VAL A 802 14.51 -12.03 -16.82
N SER A 803 14.65 -13.35 -16.93
CA SER A 803 15.92 -14.05 -16.79
C SER A 803 16.31 -14.74 -18.09
N TYR A 804 17.16 -14.09 -18.89
CA TYR A 804 17.66 -14.62 -20.16
C TYR A 804 18.91 -15.50 -19.97
N GLY A 805 18.73 -16.82 -20.08
CA GLY A 805 19.83 -17.76 -20.25
C GLY A 805 20.45 -18.39 -18.99
N THR A 806 20.99 -19.59 -19.19
CA THR A 806 21.02 -20.71 -18.23
C THR A 806 22.06 -20.64 -17.10
N THR A 807 22.47 -19.46 -16.64
CA THR A 807 23.60 -19.35 -15.69
C THR A 807 23.40 -18.45 -14.48
N SER A 808 22.44 -17.52 -14.49
CA SER A 808 22.04 -16.79 -13.28
C SER A 808 20.72 -16.06 -13.51
N THR A 809 19.78 -16.30 -12.61
CA THR A 809 18.37 -15.92 -12.72
C THR A 809 18.10 -14.70 -11.83
N CYS A 810 17.20 -13.80 -12.22
CA CYS A 810 16.75 -12.69 -11.38
C CYS A 810 15.94 -13.23 -10.19
N HIS A 811 16.12 -12.68 -8.99
CA HIS A 811 15.48 -13.25 -7.80
C HIS A 811 15.27 -12.27 -6.65
N HIS A 812 14.35 -12.60 -5.74
CA HIS A 812 14.01 -11.73 -4.60
C HIS A 812 13.59 -10.34 -5.10
N VAL A 813 12.62 -10.32 -6.02
CA VAL A 813 12.08 -9.08 -6.58
C VAL A 813 10.67 -8.88 -6.05
N GLU A 814 10.39 -7.67 -5.61
CA GLU A 814 9.10 -7.30 -5.05
C GLU A 814 8.51 -6.13 -5.82
N ALA A 815 7.22 -6.18 -6.13
CA ALA A 815 6.52 -5.04 -6.70
C ALA A 815 5.16 -4.84 -6.02
N PHE A 816 5.08 -3.77 -5.22
CA PHE A 816 3.90 -3.46 -4.41
C PHE A 816 3.21 -2.17 -4.79
N CYS A 817 1.88 -2.16 -4.67
CA CYS A 817 1.08 -0.93 -4.72
C CYS A 817 1.28 -0.10 -6.02
N ASN A 818 1.64 -0.73 -7.14
CA ASN A 818 1.76 -0.03 -8.41
C ASN A 818 0.39 0.17 -9.07
N ASP A 819 0.25 1.24 -9.85
CA ASP A 819 -0.98 1.62 -10.55
C ASP A 819 -0.72 1.56 -12.07
N LEU A 820 -1.16 0.46 -12.68
CA LEU A 820 -0.71 0.03 -14.01
C LEU A 820 -1.88 0.08 -14.99
N HIS A 821 -1.85 1.02 -15.91
CA HIS A 821 -2.99 1.37 -16.76
C HIS A 821 -2.67 1.37 -18.26
N ARG A 822 -3.30 0.43 -18.99
CA ARG A 822 -3.21 0.30 -20.45
C ARG A 822 -1.78 -0.01 -20.91
N GLN A 823 -1.68 -0.51 -22.12
CA GLN A 823 -0.42 -0.70 -22.86
C GLN A 823 -0.76 -0.81 -24.35
N HIS A 824 0.22 -0.68 -25.23
CA HIS A 824 0.04 -0.87 -26.68
C HIS A 824 0.25 -2.33 -27.11
N TRP A 825 1.05 -3.09 -26.35
CA TRP A 825 1.25 -4.53 -26.50
C TRP A 825 1.79 -5.09 -25.16
N GLY A 826 2.00 -6.40 -25.05
CA GLY A 826 2.52 -7.03 -23.83
C GLY A 826 1.46 -7.37 -22.77
N ARG A 827 1.94 -7.58 -21.53
CA ARG A 827 1.18 -8.00 -20.33
C ARG A 827 1.27 -6.95 -19.21
N GLY A 828 0.47 -7.04 -18.17
CA GLY A 828 0.56 -6.10 -17.04
C GLY A 828 1.88 -6.25 -16.28
N MET A 829 2.02 -7.34 -15.51
CA MET A 829 3.25 -7.66 -14.78
C MET A 829 3.77 -9.04 -15.17
N THR A 830 5.09 -9.22 -15.31
CA THR A 830 5.66 -10.48 -15.82
C THR A 830 6.85 -11.01 -15.06
N VAL A 831 6.87 -12.33 -14.83
CA VAL A 831 8.04 -13.07 -14.35
C VAL A 831 8.41 -14.09 -15.41
N VAL A 832 9.33 -13.75 -16.31
CA VAL A 832 9.75 -14.60 -17.42
C VAL A 832 11.12 -15.21 -17.12
N GLY A 833 11.10 -16.25 -16.30
CA GLY A 833 12.25 -16.80 -15.58
C GLY A 833 12.61 -15.90 -14.38
N GLY A 834 12.62 -16.47 -13.18
CA GLY A 834 12.77 -15.71 -11.93
C GLY A 834 12.37 -16.52 -10.70
N TYR A 835 13.02 -16.33 -9.55
CA TYR A 835 12.59 -17.02 -8.32
C TYR A 835 12.51 -16.13 -7.08
N ASN A 836 11.63 -16.49 -6.15
CA ASN A 836 11.23 -15.63 -5.03
C ASN A 836 10.80 -14.25 -5.53
N VAL A 837 9.67 -14.19 -6.24
CA VAL A 837 9.13 -12.94 -6.80
C VAL A 837 7.72 -12.71 -6.27
N THR A 838 7.49 -11.53 -5.69
CA THR A 838 6.21 -11.15 -5.09
C THR A 838 5.60 -9.95 -5.79
N TYR A 839 4.42 -10.14 -6.38
CA TYR A 839 3.57 -9.06 -6.89
C TYR A 839 2.33 -8.96 -6.01
N ALA A 840 2.22 -7.89 -5.22
CA ALA A 840 1.05 -7.72 -4.37
C ALA A 840 0.49 -6.31 -4.26
N ARG A 841 -0.83 -6.23 -4.03
CA ARG A 841 -1.59 -4.96 -3.86
C ARG A 841 -1.50 -4.01 -5.07
N ASN A 842 -1.21 -4.51 -6.27
CA ASN A 842 -1.15 -3.71 -7.49
C ASN A 842 -2.55 -3.57 -8.12
N GLU A 843 -2.84 -2.42 -8.73
CA GLU A 843 -4.03 -2.23 -9.59
C GLU A 843 -3.60 -2.33 -11.06
N ILE A 844 -4.14 -3.32 -11.79
CA ILE A 844 -3.76 -3.66 -13.17
C ILE A 844 -5.00 -3.54 -14.05
N ILE A 845 -5.07 -2.47 -14.84
CA ILE A 845 -6.25 -2.10 -15.62
C ILE A 845 -5.95 -2.12 -17.11
N LYS A 846 -6.74 -2.90 -17.87
CA LYS A 846 -6.68 -2.95 -19.35
C LYS A 846 -5.33 -3.34 -19.92
N ALA A 847 -4.70 -4.33 -19.30
CA ALA A 847 -3.65 -5.09 -19.96
C ALA A 847 -4.22 -5.76 -21.22
N ILE A 848 -3.54 -5.61 -22.37
CA ILE A 848 -4.00 -6.17 -23.66
C ILE A 848 -3.94 -7.69 -23.64
N SER A 849 -2.82 -8.24 -23.16
CA SER A 849 -2.68 -9.67 -22.91
C SER A 849 -3.03 -9.99 -21.46
N ALA A 850 -2.30 -10.90 -20.81
CA ALA A 850 -2.55 -11.20 -19.40
C ALA A 850 -2.23 -10.01 -18.48
N GLY A 851 -3.00 -9.86 -17.40
CA GLY A 851 -2.70 -8.90 -16.34
C GLY A 851 -1.43 -9.30 -15.58
N ILE A 852 -1.26 -10.59 -15.28
CA ILE A 852 0.00 -11.15 -14.75
C ILE A 852 0.40 -12.40 -15.53
N TYR A 853 1.66 -12.51 -15.92
CA TYR A 853 2.20 -13.63 -16.71
C TYR A 853 3.50 -14.16 -16.13
N VAL A 854 3.47 -15.41 -15.68
CA VAL A 854 4.60 -16.12 -15.07
C VAL A 854 5.00 -17.25 -16.01
N ALA A 855 6.21 -17.20 -16.58
CA ALA A 855 6.56 -18.00 -17.73
C ALA A 855 8.03 -18.45 -17.78
N SER A 856 8.28 -19.61 -18.39
CA SER A 856 9.58 -19.95 -18.95
C SER A 856 9.43 -20.29 -20.44
N GLU A 857 10.21 -19.64 -21.29
CA GLU A 857 9.93 -19.56 -22.73
C GLU A 857 11.07 -20.13 -23.59
N SER A 858 10.70 -20.89 -24.61
CA SER A 858 11.66 -21.47 -25.55
C SER A 858 12.17 -20.48 -26.60
N SER A 859 11.33 -19.50 -26.98
CA SER A 859 11.64 -18.42 -27.94
C SER A 859 12.82 -17.56 -27.50
N TYR A 860 12.80 -17.13 -26.24
CA TYR A 860 13.80 -16.23 -25.65
C TYR A 860 14.85 -16.92 -24.78
N LYS A 861 14.76 -18.26 -24.67
CA LYS A 861 15.63 -19.10 -23.82
C LYS A 861 15.66 -18.64 -22.36
N THR A 862 14.50 -18.26 -21.83
CA THR A 862 14.40 -17.82 -20.43
C THR A 862 14.44 -19.01 -19.48
N ASP A 863 14.91 -18.73 -18.27
CA ASP A 863 15.12 -19.71 -17.20
C ASP A 863 13.80 -20.23 -16.62
N GLN A 864 13.90 -21.20 -15.70
CA GLN A 864 12.79 -21.64 -14.86
C GLN A 864 12.30 -20.53 -13.94
N TRP A 865 11.11 -20.71 -13.39
CA TRP A 865 10.61 -19.88 -12.29
C TRP A 865 10.24 -20.73 -11.08
N SER A 866 10.39 -20.16 -9.90
CA SER A 866 9.90 -20.78 -8.66
C SER A 866 9.55 -19.78 -7.58
N ASP A 867 8.76 -20.21 -6.59
CA ASP A 867 8.51 -19.45 -5.36
C ASP A 867 7.86 -18.07 -5.68
N ILE A 868 6.74 -18.13 -6.40
CA ILE A 868 6.05 -16.96 -6.93
C ILE A 868 4.81 -16.63 -6.10
N ILE A 869 4.70 -15.39 -5.64
CA ILE A 869 3.53 -14.91 -4.89
C ILE A 869 2.80 -13.82 -5.67
N ILE A 870 1.49 -14.03 -5.86
CA ILE A 870 0.56 -13.07 -6.45
C ILE A 870 -0.55 -12.84 -5.42
N ALA A 871 -0.47 -11.75 -4.66
CA ALA A 871 -1.33 -11.50 -3.50
C ALA A 871 -2.10 -10.17 -3.58
N ASP A 872 -3.37 -10.12 -3.14
CA ASP A 872 -4.11 -8.87 -2.91
C ASP A 872 -4.27 -7.93 -4.13
N ASN A 873 -3.98 -8.40 -5.36
CA ASN A 873 -3.99 -7.55 -6.55
C ASN A 873 -5.41 -7.34 -7.08
N VAL A 874 -5.59 -6.23 -7.80
CA VAL A 874 -6.85 -5.79 -8.41
C VAL A 874 -6.67 -5.83 -9.92
N LEU A 875 -7.15 -6.89 -10.57
CA LEU A 875 -7.01 -7.12 -12.01
C LEU A 875 -8.33 -6.85 -12.74
N ARG A 876 -8.33 -5.84 -13.61
CA ARG A 876 -9.53 -5.30 -14.25
C ARG A 876 -9.44 -5.23 -15.76
N ASP A 877 -10.52 -5.63 -16.44
CA ASP A 877 -10.69 -5.40 -17.88
C ASP A 877 -9.49 -5.98 -18.69
N THR A 878 -8.83 -7.03 -18.18
CA THR A 878 -7.60 -7.64 -18.71
C THR A 878 -7.87 -8.71 -19.77
N GLY A 879 -6.90 -8.96 -20.66
CA GLY A 879 -7.08 -9.79 -21.85
C GLY A 879 -7.79 -9.04 -22.98
N TRP A 880 -7.70 -7.70 -22.99
CA TRP A 880 -8.40 -6.80 -23.92
C TRP A 880 -7.80 -6.90 -25.34
N ALA A 881 -8.13 -7.96 -26.06
CA ALA A 881 -7.69 -8.20 -27.44
C ALA A 881 -8.52 -7.47 -28.51
N LEU A 882 -8.90 -6.21 -28.27
CA LEU A 882 -9.58 -5.34 -29.25
C LEU A 882 -8.74 -4.10 -29.53
N GLY A 883 -7.91 -4.19 -30.57
CA GLY A 883 -6.98 -3.14 -31.00
C GLY A 883 -5.63 -3.66 -31.51
N ASP A 884 -5.37 -4.95 -31.36
CA ASP A 884 -4.15 -5.62 -31.85
C ASP A 884 -4.22 -5.89 -33.36
N ASP A 885 -3.16 -5.50 -34.09
CA ASP A 885 -3.00 -5.77 -35.52
C ASP A 885 -2.50 -7.21 -35.80
N ASP A 886 -2.06 -7.97 -34.78
CA ASP A 886 -1.79 -9.41 -34.88
C ASP A 886 -2.90 -10.28 -34.22
N PRO A 887 -3.94 -10.69 -34.97
CA PRO A 887 -5.00 -11.55 -34.45
C PRO A 887 -4.56 -12.98 -34.07
N ASN A 888 -3.28 -13.35 -34.22
CA ASN A 888 -2.78 -14.70 -33.87
C ASN A 888 -2.22 -14.82 -32.45
N THR A 889 -2.00 -13.72 -31.70
CA THR A 889 -1.30 -13.79 -30.40
C THR A 889 -2.15 -13.37 -29.19
N SER A 890 -3.06 -12.39 -29.30
CA SER A 890 -3.77 -11.82 -28.14
C SER A 890 -5.11 -12.48 -27.74
N THR A 891 -5.78 -13.23 -28.62
CA THR A 891 -7.24 -13.52 -28.50
C THR A 891 -7.70 -14.44 -27.36
N THR A 892 -6.82 -14.94 -26.47
CA THR A 892 -7.22 -15.92 -25.41
C THR A 892 -6.52 -15.82 -24.05
N HIS A 893 -5.70 -14.79 -23.80
CA HIS A 893 -4.98 -14.67 -22.51
C HIS A 893 -5.93 -14.47 -21.31
N PRO A 894 -5.67 -15.11 -20.16
CA PRO A 894 -6.43 -14.90 -18.91
C PRO A 894 -6.00 -13.61 -18.19
N ALA A 895 -6.64 -13.26 -17.07
CA ALA A 895 -6.09 -12.23 -16.18
C ALA A 895 -4.75 -12.65 -15.55
N ILE A 896 -4.62 -13.89 -15.07
CA ILE A 896 -3.37 -14.44 -14.55
C ILE A 896 -3.02 -15.72 -15.32
N MET A 897 -1.78 -15.82 -15.82
CA MET A 897 -1.31 -16.98 -16.57
C MET A 897 0.01 -17.50 -16.02
N PHE A 898 0.06 -18.80 -15.77
CA PHE A 898 1.30 -19.53 -15.50
C PHE A 898 1.61 -20.46 -16.68
N TYR A 899 2.88 -20.55 -17.07
CA TYR A 899 3.34 -21.38 -18.18
C TYR A 899 4.79 -21.82 -17.97
N ALA A 900 5.17 -23.01 -18.45
CA ALA A 900 6.56 -23.42 -18.48
C ALA A 900 6.88 -24.38 -19.62
N ARG A 901 8.18 -24.50 -19.92
CA ARG A 901 8.78 -25.46 -20.86
C ARG A 901 9.35 -26.67 -20.11
N THR A 902 9.37 -27.82 -20.76
CA THR A 902 9.71 -29.12 -20.12
C THR A 902 11.11 -29.18 -19.52
N ASP A 903 12.07 -28.42 -20.04
CA ASP A 903 13.44 -28.35 -19.55
C ASP A 903 13.68 -27.24 -18.51
N TYR A 904 12.69 -26.39 -18.25
CA TYR A 904 12.69 -25.33 -17.24
C TYR A 904 11.29 -25.24 -16.61
N PRO A 905 10.86 -26.25 -15.83
CA PRO A 905 9.52 -26.30 -15.25
C PRO A 905 9.31 -25.14 -14.26
N GLY A 906 8.05 -24.79 -14.05
CA GLY A 906 7.65 -23.82 -13.03
C GLY A 906 7.17 -24.52 -11.77
N VAL A 907 7.62 -24.12 -10.58
CA VAL A 907 7.28 -24.82 -9.32
C VAL A 907 6.99 -23.86 -8.17
N ASN A 908 6.08 -24.23 -7.27
CA ASN A 908 5.73 -23.48 -6.05
C ASN A 908 5.20 -22.06 -6.35
N ALA A 909 3.88 -21.93 -6.48
CA ALA A 909 3.23 -20.63 -6.66
C ALA A 909 1.99 -20.46 -5.78
N LEU A 910 1.86 -19.30 -5.14
CA LEU A 910 0.70 -18.90 -4.35
C LEU A 910 -0.02 -17.72 -5.02
N ILE A 911 -1.30 -17.90 -5.32
CA ILE A 911 -2.19 -16.88 -5.87
C ILE A 911 -3.31 -16.67 -4.85
N THR A 912 -3.26 -15.56 -4.09
CA THR A 912 -4.09 -15.37 -2.88
C THR A 912 -4.79 -14.01 -2.83
N ASN A 913 -6.05 -13.96 -2.37
CA ASN A 913 -6.81 -12.71 -2.12
C ASN A 913 -6.88 -11.72 -3.32
N ASN A 914 -6.72 -12.18 -4.56
CA ASN A 914 -6.78 -11.30 -5.73
C ASN A 914 -8.25 -11.04 -6.13
N ARG A 915 -8.55 -9.80 -6.55
CA ARG A 915 -9.84 -9.41 -7.14
C ARG A 915 -9.69 -9.37 -8.66
N ILE A 916 -10.31 -10.34 -9.33
CA ILE A 916 -10.18 -10.58 -10.77
C ILE A 916 -11.54 -10.31 -11.41
N TYR A 917 -11.68 -9.21 -12.15
CA TYR A 917 -12.99 -8.72 -12.57
C TYR A 917 -13.05 -8.21 -14.01
N LYS A 918 -14.16 -8.53 -14.68
CA LYS A 918 -14.45 -8.12 -16.07
C LYS A 918 -13.38 -8.57 -17.06
N THR A 919 -12.83 -9.76 -16.83
CA THR A 919 -11.78 -10.33 -17.68
C THR A 919 -12.36 -10.72 -19.03
N PHE A 920 -11.70 -10.37 -20.12
CA PHE A 920 -12.21 -10.61 -21.49
C PHE A 920 -12.28 -12.09 -21.87
N HIS A 921 -11.47 -12.92 -21.21
CA HIS A 921 -11.44 -14.35 -21.46
C HIS A 921 -11.45 -15.12 -20.14
N ARG A 922 -10.32 -15.68 -19.69
CA ARG A 922 -10.24 -16.50 -18.47
C ARG A 922 -9.84 -15.68 -17.24
N GLY A 923 -10.20 -16.16 -16.05
CA GLY A 923 -9.69 -15.62 -14.78
C GLY A 923 -8.23 -15.99 -14.57
N VAL A 924 -7.97 -17.25 -14.19
CA VAL A 924 -6.60 -17.80 -14.07
C VAL A 924 -6.41 -19.00 -15.01
N VAL A 925 -5.24 -19.09 -15.65
CA VAL A 925 -4.74 -20.32 -16.29
C VAL A 925 -3.51 -20.82 -15.55
N ILE A 926 -3.57 -22.05 -15.04
CA ILE A 926 -2.39 -22.80 -14.61
C ILE A 926 -1.98 -23.69 -15.80
N GLY A 927 -0.92 -23.31 -16.49
CA GLY A 927 -0.53 -23.88 -17.78
C GLY A 927 0.52 -24.98 -17.72
N ASN A 928 1.02 -25.37 -18.89
CA ASN A 928 1.88 -26.55 -19.04
C ASN A 928 3.15 -26.50 -18.19
N GLN A 929 3.57 -27.67 -17.70
CA GLN A 929 4.84 -27.90 -16.98
C GLN A 929 4.95 -27.11 -15.67
N THR A 930 3.81 -26.91 -15.02
CA THR A 930 3.72 -26.24 -13.72
C THR A 930 3.49 -27.25 -12.59
N PHE A 931 4.07 -26.97 -11.43
CA PHE A 931 4.11 -27.87 -10.28
C PHE A 931 3.78 -27.10 -9.00
N ASP A 932 3.06 -27.72 -8.07
CA ASP A 932 2.80 -27.21 -6.72
C ASP A 932 2.18 -25.79 -6.70
N VAL A 933 0.98 -25.65 -7.27
CA VAL A 933 0.29 -24.34 -7.38
C VAL A 933 -0.95 -24.26 -6.48
N VAL A 934 -1.02 -23.21 -5.65
CA VAL A 934 -2.13 -22.94 -4.73
C VAL A 934 -2.86 -21.66 -5.16
N LEU A 935 -4.14 -21.78 -5.49
CA LEU A 935 -5.08 -20.65 -5.63
C LEU A 935 -5.98 -20.64 -4.40
N LYS A 936 -5.91 -19.59 -3.57
CA LYS A 936 -6.81 -19.46 -2.42
C LYS A 936 -7.42 -18.07 -2.26
N ASP A 937 -8.62 -17.99 -1.67
CA ASP A 937 -9.26 -16.73 -1.25
C ASP A 937 -9.48 -15.69 -2.38
N ASN A 938 -9.38 -16.06 -3.66
CA ASN A 938 -9.52 -15.10 -4.76
C ASN A 938 -11.00 -14.83 -5.09
N TYR A 939 -11.31 -13.59 -5.45
CA TYR A 939 -12.64 -13.15 -5.86
C TYR A 939 -12.70 -12.93 -7.38
N PHE A 940 -13.52 -13.71 -8.07
CA PHE A 940 -13.75 -13.67 -9.51
C PHE A 940 -15.12 -13.04 -9.81
N GLU A 941 -15.17 -12.01 -10.66
CA GLU A 941 -16.44 -11.36 -11.04
C GLU A 941 -16.55 -11.06 -12.53
N ASN A 942 -17.67 -11.40 -13.16
CA ASN A 942 -17.93 -11.13 -14.58
C ASN A 942 -16.80 -11.65 -15.50
N VAL A 943 -16.45 -12.93 -15.37
CA VAL A 943 -15.38 -13.57 -16.16
C VAL A 943 -15.90 -14.05 -17.51
N GLY A 944 -15.37 -13.50 -18.61
CA GLY A 944 -15.84 -13.71 -20.00
C GLY A 944 -15.72 -15.12 -20.59
N ASN A 945 -15.21 -16.10 -19.82
CA ASN A 945 -15.12 -17.50 -20.23
C ASN A 945 -15.08 -18.44 -19.03
N THR A 946 -13.90 -18.89 -18.60
CA THR A 946 -13.71 -19.87 -17.52
C THR A 946 -12.98 -19.20 -16.36
N GLY A 947 -13.45 -19.41 -15.13
CA GLY A 947 -12.85 -18.86 -13.92
C GLY A 947 -11.41 -19.32 -13.71
N ILE A 948 -11.22 -20.61 -13.42
CA ILE A 948 -9.90 -21.27 -13.33
C ILE A 948 -9.81 -22.39 -14.37
N TYR A 949 -8.72 -22.40 -15.14
CA TYR A 949 -8.44 -23.43 -16.14
C TYR A 949 -7.06 -24.04 -15.88
N THR A 950 -6.99 -25.35 -15.62
CA THR A 950 -5.71 -26.06 -15.42
C THR A 950 -5.40 -26.93 -16.63
N VAL A 951 -4.17 -26.86 -17.15
CA VAL A 951 -3.70 -27.66 -18.28
C VAL A 951 -2.21 -27.96 -18.14
N GLY A 952 -1.85 -29.24 -18.02
CA GLY A 952 -0.44 -29.63 -17.93
C GLY A 952 0.24 -29.25 -16.60
N THR A 953 -0.55 -28.94 -15.58
CA THR A 953 -0.15 -28.78 -14.18
C THR A 953 -0.06 -30.14 -13.48
N THR A 954 0.83 -30.25 -12.51
CA THR A 954 0.96 -31.39 -11.59
C THR A 954 0.89 -30.86 -10.17
N ASP A 955 0.08 -31.45 -9.30
CA ASP A 955 -0.10 -31.02 -7.91
C ASP A 955 -0.64 -29.58 -7.76
N ALA A 956 -1.95 -29.44 -7.56
CA ALA A 956 -2.61 -28.14 -7.44
C ALA A 956 -3.74 -28.10 -6.40
N GLN A 957 -3.96 -26.92 -5.82
CA GLN A 957 -4.99 -26.67 -4.81
C GLN A 957 -5.80 -25.42 -5.19
N ILE A 958 -7.13 -25.52 -5.09
CA ILE A 958 -8.10 -24.46 -5.40
C ILE A 958 -9.04 -24.34 -4.19
N LEU A 959 -8.74 -23.41 -3.30
CA LEU A 959 -9.31 -23.32 -1.95
C LEU A 959 -10.09 -22.01 -1.74
N ASP A 960 -11.29 -22.05 -1.19
CA ASP A 960 -12.00 -20.88 -0.63
C ASP A 960 -12.21 -19.68 -1.60
N ASN A 961 -12.07 -19.90 -2.91
CA ASN A 961 -12.25 -18.85 -3.92
C ASN A 961 -13.75 -18.57 -4.12
N THR A 962 -14.09 -17.31 -4.37
CA THR A 962 -15.46 -16.86 -4.62
C THR A 962 -15.63 -16.46 -6.07
N PHE A 963 -16.68 -16.94 -6.73
CA PHE A 963 -16.99 -16.67 -8.14
C PHE A 963 -18.39 -16.10 -8.26
N ASN A 964 -18.53 -15.01 -9.02
CA ASN A 964 -19.80 -14.32 -9.20
C ASN A 964 -19.95 -13.83 -10.66
N GLY A 965 -20.73 -14.56 -11.47
CA GLY A 965 -20.86 -14.28 -12.90
C GLY A 965 -19.65 -14.80 -13.68
N THR A 966 -19.77 -16.01 -14.23
CA THR A 966 -18.74 -16.59 -15.12
C THR A 966 -19.43 -17.17 -16.35
N ASP A 967 -18.99 -16.76 -17.54
CA ASP A 967 -19.72 -16.99 -18.78
C ASP A 967 -19.79 -18.45 -19.23
N SER A 968 -18.92 -19.31 -18.69
CA SER A 968 -18.90 -20.76 -18.90
C SER A 968 -18.58 -21.46 -17.58
N TYR A 969 -17.57 -22.35 -17.52
CA TYR A 969 -17.20 -23.11 -16.32
C TYR A 969 -16.62 -22.21 -15.22
N SER A 970 -16.93 -22.46 -13.94
CA SER A 970 -16.15 -21.83 -12.85
C SER A 970 -14.75 -22.43 -12.81
N MET A 971 -14.65 -23.75 -13.01
CA MET A 971 -13.39 -24.50 -13.00
C MET A 971 -13.38 -25.56 -14.10
N TYR A 972 -12.25 -25.65 -14.81
CA TYR A 972 -12.04 -26.66 -15.85
C TYR A 972 -10.65 -27.29 -15.71
N ILE A 973 -10.63 -28.59 -15.43
CA ILE A 973 -9.43 -29.40 -15.22
C ILE A 973 -9.18 -30.23 -16.48
N ASP A 974 -8.23 -29.81 -17.33
CA ASP A 974 -8.00 -30.49 -18.62
C ASP A 974 -7.27 -31.83 -18.46
N SER A 975 -7.37 -32.67 -19.49
CA SER A 975 -6.77 -33.99 -19.66
C SER A 975 -5.24 -34.05 -19.49
N ALA A 976 -4.55 -32.91 -19.57
CA ALA A 976 -3.12 -32.82 -19.33
C ALA A 976 -2.75 -32.63 -17.83
N THR A 977 -3.73 -32.39 -16.95
CA THR A 977 -3.48 -32.18 -15.51
C THR A 977 -3.23 -33.53 -14.81
N THR A 978 -2.22 -33.58 -13.93
CA THR A 978 -1.76 -34.80 -13.24
C THR A 978 -1.45 -34.54 -11.74
N GLY A 979 -0.96 -35.54 -11.01
CA GLY A 979 -0.62 -35.38 -9.58
C GLY A 979 -1.88 -35.34 -8.69
N ASN A 980 -1.81 -34.64 -7.57
CA ASN A 980 -2.90 -34.51 -6.61
C ASN A 980 -3.67 -33.21 -6.87
N MET A 981 -5.00 -33.24 -6.76
CA MET A 981 -5.86 -32.07 -6.92
C MET A 981 -6.75 -31.91 -5.70
N ILE A 982 -6.79 -30.71 -5.11
CA ILE A 982 -7.73 -30.36 -4.05
C ILE A 982 -8.57 -29.19 -4.52
N ILE A 983 -9.90 -29.33 -4.47
CA ILE A 983 -10.85 -28.26 -4.78
C ILE A 983 -11.78 -28.13 -3.56
N SER A 984 -11.57 -27.14 -2.69
CA SER A 984 -12.27 -27.06 -1.41
C SER A 984 -12.82 -25.68 -1.07
N GLY A 985 -13.94 -25.60 -0.33
CA GLY A 985 -14.48 -24.36 0.26
C GLY A 985 -15.05 -23.30 -0.71
N ASN A 986 -14.87 -23.47 -2.02
CA ASN A 986 -15.18 -22.43 -3.01
C ASN A 986 -16.68 -22.09 -3.09
N GLN A 987 -16.99 -20.80 -3.22
CA GLN A 987 -18.36 -20.27 -3.35
C GLN A 987 -18.64 -19.89 -4.82
N LEU A 988 -19.69 -20.43 -5.42
CA LEU A 988 -19.90 -20.40 -6.87
C LEU A 988 -21.29 -19.85 -7.20
N THR A 989 -21.38 -18.61 -7.68
CA THR A 989 -22.65 -17.96 -8.07
C THR A 989 -22.71 -17.49 -9.52
N ASP A 990 -23.90 -17.59 -10.12
CA ASP A 990 -24.21 -17.12 -11.47
C ASP A 990 -23.23 -17.64 -12.55
N ILE A 991 -22.99 -18.95 -12.50
CA ILE A 991 -22.13 -19.68 -13.44
C ILE A 991 -22.90 -20.01 -14.73
N ASN A 992 -22.18 -20.00 -15.86
CA ASN A 992 -22.71 -20.00 -17.23
C ASN A 992 -23.59 -18.78 -17.55
N SER A 993 -23.12 -17.57 -17.23
CA SER A 993 -23.86 -16.31 -17.46
C SER A 993 -24.19 -16.02 -18.93
N ASN A 994 -23.43 -16.56 -19.89
CA ASN A 994 -23.76 -16.51 -21.32
C ASN A 994 -24.77 -17.58 -21.77
N ASN A 995 -25.24 -18.44 -20.85
CA ASN A 995 -26.24 -19.48 -21.06
C ASN A 995 -25.89 -20.44 -22.22
N VAL A 996 -24.62 -20.82 -22.29
CA VAL A 996 -24.09 -21.77 -23.28
C VAL A 996 -24.66 -23.17 -22.98
N SER A 997 -25.12 -23.90 -23.99
CA SER A 997 -25.61 -25.27 -23.75
C SER A 997 -24.47 -26.21 -23.34
N TYR A 998 -24.75 -27.15 -22.43
CA TYR A 998 -23.81 -28.20 -22.00
C TYR A 998 -22.56 -27.67 -21.28
N VAL A 999 -22.78 -26.88 -20.22
CA VAL A 999 -21.74 -26.41 -19.29
C VAL A 999 -21.99 -27.02 -17.92
N ASP A 1000 -20.93 -27.54 -17.31
CA ASP A 1000 -20.89 -27.91 -15.90
C ASP A 1000 -20.25 -26.79 -15.09
N VAL A 1001 -20.51 -26.73 -13.79
CA VAL A 1001 -19.86 -25.71 -12.95
C VAL A 1001 -18.37 -26.05 -12.78
N ILE A 1002 -18.08 -27.30 -12.40
CA ILE A 1002 -16.73 -27.87 -12.31
C ILE A 1002 -16.63 -29.03 -13.31
N ASN A 1003 -15.74 -28.92 -14.30
CA ASN A 1003 -15.52 -29.97 -15.30
C ASN A 1003 -14.13 -30.61 -15.14
N ILE A 1004 -14.07 -31.94 -15.05
CA ILE A 1004 -12.82 -32.71 -15.00
C ILE A 1004 -12.76 -33.60 -16.24
N ARG A 1005 -11.91 -33.20 -17.19
CA ARG A 1005 -11.88 -33.74 -18.54
C ARG A 1005 -11.40 -35.19 -18.57
N SER A 1006 -12.00 -35.99 -19.46
CA SER A 1006 -11.58 -37.36 -19.73
C SER A 1006 -10.12 -37.43 -20.17
N GLY A 1007 -9.37 -38.37 -19.59
CA GLY A 1007 -7.95 -38.56 -19.86
C GLY A 1007 -6.98 -37.84 -18.91
N SER A 1008 -7.48 -37.02 -17.97
CA SER A 1008 -6.66 -36.45 -16.90
C SER A 1008 -6.01 -37.57 -16.07
N GLN A 1009 -4.73 -37.39 -15.71
CA GLN A 1009 -3.92 -38.42 -15.05
C GLN A 1009 -3.68 -38.06 -13.57
N LEU A 1010 -4.75 -37.62 -12.92
CA LEU A 1010 -4.75 -37.32 -11.49
C LEU A 1010 -4.51 -38.59 -10.68
N THR A 1011 -3.57 -38.53 -9.74
CA THR A 1011 -3.29 -39.59 -8.76
C THR A 1011 -4.39 -39.61 -7.70
N THR A 1012 -4.77 -38.44 -7.21
CA THR A 1012 -5.90 -38.22 -6.30
C THR A 1012 -6.66 -36.96 -6.71
N ILE A 1013 -7.97 -36.94 -6.43
CA ILE A 1013 -8.74 -35.70 -6.43
C ILE A 1013 -9.67 -35.66 -5.21
N GLU A 1014 -9.62 -34.56 -4.48
CA GLU A 1014 -10.57 -34.23 -3.42
C GLU A 1014 -11.41 -33.02 -3.85
N ILE A 1015 -12.73 -33.13 -3.68
CA ILE A 1015 -13.69 -32.06 -3.91
C ILE A 1015 -14.59 -31.96 -2.67
N SER A 1016 -14.29 -31.00 -1.79
CA SER A 1016 -14.90 -30.89 -0.45
C SER A 1016 -15.54 -29.53 -0.23
N ASP A 1017 -16.67 -29.46 0.46
CA ASP A 1017 -17.25 -28.21 1.00
C ASP A 1017 -17.45 -27.04 0.01
N ASN A 1018 -17.53 -27.33 -1.30
CA ASN A 1018 -17.85 -26.34 -2.33
C ASN A 1018 -19.36 -26.08 -2.35
N ASN A 1019 -19.77 -24.83 -2.59
CA ASN A 1019 -21.16 -24.43 -2.59
C ASN A 1019 -21.53 -23.71 -3.89
N TYR A 1020 -22.66 -24.09 -4.49
CA TYR A 1020 -23.15 -23.54 -5.74
C TYR A 1020 -24.61 -23.08 -5.67
N GLU A 1021 -24.85 -21.83 -6.07
CA GLU A 1021 -26.16 -21.18 -6.13
C GLU A 1021 -26.33 -20.40 -7.44
N ASN A 1022 -27.40 -20.65 -8.19
CA ASN A 1022 -27.65 -19.99 -9.48
C ASN A 1022 -29.05 -19.37 -9.50
N PRO A 1023 -29.24 -18.19 -8.88
CA PRO A 1023 -30.54 -17.52 -8.80
C PRO A 1023 -31.05 -17.06 -10.17
N ALA A 1024 -30.16 -16.86 -11.15
CA ALA A 1024 -30.52 -16.40 -12.49
C ALA A 1024 -31.13 -17.48 -13.40
N GLY A 1025 -31.00 -18.78 -13.06
CA GLY A 1025 -31.60 -19.88 -13.80
C GLY A 1025 -30.92 -20.20 -15.13
N TYR A 1026 -29.59 -20.02 -15.21
CA TYR A 1026 -28.80 -20.44 -16.37
C TYR A 1026 -28.82 -21.96 -16.55
N VAL A 1027 -28.71 -22.44 -17.79
CA VAL A 1027 -28.70 -23.87 -18.11
C VAL A 1027 -27.36 -24.47 -17.70
N ILE A 1028 -27.34 -25.22 -16.60
CA ILE A 1028 -26.23 -26.07 -16.20
C ILE A 1028 -26.58 -27.53 -16.47
N GLU A 1029 -25.64 -28.31 -16.99
CA GLU A 1029 -25.85 -29.74 -17.24
C GLU A 1029 -25.68 -30.56 -15.96
N ARG A 1030 -24.55 -30.41 -15.25
CA ARG A 1030 -24.31 -30.96 -13.91
C ARG A 1030 -23.56 -29.95 -13.05
N TYR A 1031 -23.65 -30.13 -11.73
CA TYR A 1031 -22.77 -29.39 -10.82
C TYR A 1031 -21.29 -29.80 -11.04
N ILE A 1032 -21.01 -31.11 -11.10
CA ILE A 1032 -19.66 -31.64 -11.36
C ILE A 1032 -19.74 -32.67 -12.49
N GLU A 1033 -18.92 -32.53 -13.52
CA GLU A 1033 -18.54 -33.65 -14.41
C GLU A 1033 -17.20 -34.22 -13.98
N ASN A 1034 -17.18 -35.51 -13.65
CA ASN A 1034 -15.94 -36.25 -13.40
C ASN A 1034 -15.83 -37.42 -14.38
N HIS A 1035 -14.81 -37.38 -15.24
CA HIS A 1035 -14.49 -38.46 -16.19
C HIS A 1035 -13.34 -39.38 -15.75
N LEU A 1036 -12.86 -39.27 -14.50
CA LEU A 1036 -11.82 -40.14 -13.98
C LEU A 1036 -12.35 -41.58 -13.79
N PRO A 1037 -11.60 -42.62 -14.23
CA PRO A 1037 -11.99 -44.00 -14.01
C PRO A 1037 -12.21 -44.35 -12.52
N ALA A 1038 -13.25 -45.13 -12.24
CA ALA A 1038 -13.63 -45.72 -10.94
C ALA A 1038 -12.50 -46.23 -9.99
N ALA A 1039 -11.29 -46.46 -10.51
CA ALA A 1039 -10.14 -46.98 -9.76
C ALA A 1039 -9.24 -45.90 -9.13
N GLN A 1040 -9.41 -44.62 -9.49
CA GLN A 1040 -8.74 -43.49 -8.84
C GLN A 1040 -9.52 -43.05 -7.60
N SER A 1041 -8.83 -42.65 -6.54
CA SER A 1041 -9.47 -42.15 -5.32
C SER A 1041 -10.01 -40.73 -5.54
N THR A 1042 -11.26 -40.67 -5.99
CA THR A 1042 -12.08 -39.45 -5.97
C THR A 1042 -12.81 -39.40 -4.63
N LEU A 1043 -12.58 -38.35 -3.84
CA LEU A 1043 -13.38 -38.05 -2.65
C LEU A 1043 -14.25 -36.82 -2.95
N ILE A 1044 -15.58 -36.98 -2.88
CA ILE A 1044 -16.52 -35.84 -2.95
C ILE A 1044 -17.36 -35.83 -1.67
N ASN A 1045 -17.17 -34.80 -0.84
CA ASN A 1045 -17.81 -34.66 0.48
C ASN A 1045 -18.43 -33.27 0.63
N ASN A 1046 -19.53 -33.16 1.38
CA ASN A 1046 -20.17 -31.91 1.83
C ASN A 1046 -20.52 -30.85 0.76
N THR A 1047 -20.29 -31.13 -0.51
CA THR A 1047 -20.46 -30.21 -1.63
C THR A 1047 -21.96 -30.04 -1.92
N THR A 1048 -22.47 -28.80 -1.93
CA THR A 1048 -23.92 -28.50 -1.98
C THR A 1048 -24.34 -27.72 -3.23
N SER A 1049 -25.50 -28.09 -3.78
CA SER A 1049 -26.16 -27.41 -4.91
C SER A 1049 -27.63 -27.17 -4.56
N THR A 1050 -28.14 -25.97 -4.81
CA THR A 1050 -29.54 -25.61 -4.55
C THR A 1050 -30.48 -25.86 -5.73
N SER A 1051 -29.95 -26.02 -6.95
CA SER A 1051 -30.72 -26.08 -8.20
C SER A 1051 -30.59 -27.41 -8.95
N GLU A 1052 -29.38 -27.98 -9.06
CA GLU A 1052 -29.10 -29.12 -9.95
C GLU A 1052 -28.52 -30.36 -9.24
N PRO A 1053 -28.76 -31.58 -9.74
CA PRO A 1053 -28.31 -32.81 -9.12
C PRO A 1053 -26.78 -33.00 -9.21
N ILE A 1054 -26.19 -33.45 -8.10
CA ILE A 1054 -24.80 -33.95 -8.06
C ILE A 1054 -24.79 -35.33 -8.73
N TRP A 1055 -24.25 -35.44 -9.95
CA TRP A 1055 -24.25 -36.69 -10.70
C TRP A 1055 -22.86 -37.35 -10.72
N GLN A 1056 -22.66 -38.34 -9.87
CA GLN A 1056 -21.53 -39.27 -9.94
C GLN A 1056 -21.93 -40.55 -10.69
N GLN A 1057 -21.32 -40.81 -11.84
CA GLN A 1057 -21.02 -42.18 -12.28
C GLN A 1057 -19.59 -42.28 -12.81
N PRO A 1058 -18.94 -43.46 -12.71
CA PRO A 1058 -17.48 -43.58 -12.77
C PRO A 1058 -16.92 -44.21 -14.06
#